data_AF-A0A5B2Z0Q8-F1
#
_entry.id   AF-A0A5B2Z0Q8-F1
#
_cell.length_a   1.000
_cell.length_b   1.000
_cell.length_c   1.000
_cell.angle_alpha   90.00
_cell.angle_beta   90.00
_cell.angle_gamma   90.00
#
_symmetry.space_group_name_H-M   'P 1'
#
loop_
_entity.id
_entity.type
_entity.pdbx_description
1 polymer ?
#
loop_
_entity_poly.entity_id
_entity_poly.type
_entity_poly.pdbx_seq_one_letter_code
_entity_poly.pdbx_strand_id
1 'polypeptide(L)'
;MKFFVGCSGWRSQNWSNNFYPKGLDPSHYLSYYSKVFNMVHVNFGNISYLPKKSTLEHWANETPDDFRFTIKIPQNIIDRSAAKYMPQTSDSFSGSIQDFHISLGDFLESLSNIEEKTLSVLISPPNGLTLQNNGRVWLEDILAKCTYHGYSVVVDFGKISSWYQELIYNILRKHKACFTWSNVGHQYYYPAITSNFVFLNLSGVYINKNTAIKYINLIKTKSSEQGRYDKEYDLLRSKKSQNFGNYPKEEGLDFAMIVAQNPSILQMLQKLLRVEKLDQITPSVRESLPDLSKIWSGRVIMHIDMNAFFPACEELRDPSLKGKAHAVIMTPEKEMGGITRGAVASCSYEARKYGVRSAMSLSRALELCPGLILRPVDKEYYNLISQQVMRLLEEYADVLEQTSIDEAYIDCTKKITMQQNTYPLESTSTANCRSNESPLSQDSSYQSSSIPSSQSNGHNSFSVKDYALKIKYSIREQCGGLACSIGVATNKSTSKIASDFQKPDGLTIVYPQETRNFLSKLNVDQISGIGVKTTKSLKDMGIQIIGDLANVDIQRLTERFGKKQGLWMWQIANGKENDLVVPREDNISLSTEETLLEPIRDKEEILKILLSRMTDDIYNRVTRKGYEFKTIGIKLVRSNFTIETRETTYSTYQKSKESITSVLEMLLDRFTFEDECEQQDYETVSSPSKIKEQKDLTPITKKVYPFYVRKLGIKISNLSRIDSKSKKAQRSILDFV
;
A
#
# COMPACT_ATOMS: atom_id res chain seq x y z
N MET A 1 -36.88 12.96 7.42
CA MET A 1 -35.73 12.18 7.93
C MET A 1 -36.05 11.77 9.36
N LYS A 2 -35.90 10.49 9.75
CA LYS A 2 -36.11 10.04 11.15
C LYS A 2 -34.76 9.98 11.86
N PHE A 3 -34.74 10.30 13.15
CA PHE A 3 -33.56 10.34 14.01
C PHE A 3 -33.82 9.51 15.26
N PHE A 4 -32.78 8.86 15.78
CA PHE A 4 -32.87 8.00 16.96
C PHE A 4 -31.74 8.38 17.93
N VAL A 5 -32.08 8.81 19.14
CA VAL A 5 -31.09 9.28 20.12
C VAL A 5 -31.32 8.52 21.42
N GLY A 6 -30.24 7.96 21.96
CA GLY A 6 -30.25 6.95 23.01
C GLY A 6 -28.86 6.65 23.56
N CYS A 7 -28.79 5.82 24.59
CA CYS A 7 -27.60 5.61 25.41
C CYS A 7 -27.24 4.13 25.56
N SER A 8 -26.07 3.85 26.13
CA SER A 8 -25.66 2.50 26.53
C SER A 8 -26.39 2.10 27.82
N GLY A 9 -27.47 1.33 27.69
CA GLY A 9 -28.37 0.99 28.79
C GLY A 9 -29.14 2.18 29.40
N TRP A 10 -29.91 1.88 30.45
CA TRP A 10 -30.76 2.84 31.17
C TRP A 10 -30.82 2.59 32.69
N ARG A 11 -30.02 1.65 33.22
CA ARG A 11 -30.08 1.14 34.61
C ARG A 11 -28.77 1.25 35.41
N SER A 12 -27.73 1.94 34.92
CA SER A 12 -26.49 2.11 35.72
C SER A 12 -26.71 3.04 36.91
N GLN A 13 -25.83 2.93 37.93
CA GLN A 13 -25.91 3.72 39.15
C GLN A 13 -25.78 5.23 38.91
N ASN A 14 -25.18 5.63 37.78
CA ASN A 14 -25.12 7.03 37.37
C ASN A 14 -26.45 7.56 36.79
N TRP A 15 -27.32 6.70 36.25
CA TRP A 15 -28.68 7.08 35.84
C TRP A 15 -29.62 7.28 37.04
N SER A 16 -29.58 6.39 38.03
CA SER A 16 -30.39 6.48 39.25
C SER A 16 -30.07 7.73 40.08
N ASN A 17 -28.79 8.13 40.14
CA ASN A 17 -28.37 9.32 40.88
C ASN A 17 -28.65 10.66 40.15
N ASN A 18 -28.57 10.70 38.81
CA ASN A 18 -28.50 11.97 38.06
C ASN A 18 -29.63 12.23 37.05
N PHE A 19 -30.48 11.23 36.74
CA PHE A 19 -31.47 11.35 35.66
C PHE A 19 -32.91 11.05 36.09
N TYR A 20 -33.11 10.03 36.93
CA TYR A 20 -34.43 9.63 37.43
C TYR A 20 -34.87 10.47 38.65
N PRO A 21 -36.19 10.63 38.88
CA PRO A 21 -36.70 11.20 40.12
C PRO A 21 -36.25 10.37 41.34
N LYS A 22 -35.89 11.03 42.44
CA LYS A 22 -35.56 10.36 43.70
C LYS A 22 -36.76 9.52 44.16
N GLY A 23 -36.53 8.23 44.41
CA GLY A 23 -37.59 7.28 44.80
C GLY A 23 -38.40 6.69 43.65
N LEU A 24 -38.06 6.93 42.37
CA LEU A 24 -38.66 6.17 41.26
C LEU A 24 -38.20 4.70 41.33
N ASP A 25 -39.14 3.78 41.12
CA ASP A 25 -38.87 2.34 41.06
C ASP A 25 -38.03 1.94 39.81
N PRO A 26 -36.96 1.12 39.95
CA PRO A 26 -36.12 0.65 38.84
C PRO A 26 -36.81 -0.16 37.73
N SER A 27 -38.03 -0.66 37.97
CA SER A 27 -38.89 -1.22 36.92
C SER A 27 -39.20 -0.15 35.86
N HIS A 28 -39.91 0.90 36.26
CA HIS A 28 -40.37 2.02 35.43
C HIS A 28 -39.27 2.96 34.91
N TYR A 29 -37.98 2.67 35.17
CA TYR A 29 -36.87 3.43 34.58
C TYR A 29 -36.95 3.45 33.05
N LEU A 30 -37.39 2.37 32.39
CA LEU A 30 -37.54 2.34 30.93
C LEU A 30 -38.67 3.28 30.45
N SER A 31 -39.84 3.21 31.10
CA SER A 31 -40.97 4.11 30.81
C SER A 31 -40.70 5.59 31.16
N TYR A 32 -39.75 5.90 32.06
CA TYR A 32 -39.29 7.29 32.26
C TYR A 32 -38.26 7.70 31.22
N TYR A 33 -37.32 6.81 30.88
CA TYR A 33 -36.26 7.02 29.90
C TYR A 33 -36.83 7.30 28.49
N SER A 34 -37.85 6.55 28.08
CA SER A 34 -38.50 6.66 26.76
C SER A 34 -39.24 8.00 26.53
N LYS A 35 -39.44 8.81 27.57
CA LYS A 35 -40.01 10.17 27.49
C LYS A 35 -38.98 11.24 27.14
N VAL A 36 -37.69 10.88 27.07
CA VAL A 36 -36.57 11.80 26.77
C VAL A 36 -35.78 11.31 25.56
N PHE A 37 -35.58 10.00 25.45
CA PHE A 37 -34.86 9.32 24.38
C PHE A 37 -35.82 8.42 23.60
N ASN A 38 -35.71 8.37 22.28
CA ASN A 38 -36.49 7.46 21.43
C ASN A 38 -35.68 6.23 20.99
N MET A 39 -34.56 5.96 21.65
CA MET A 39 -33.70 4.82 21.38
C MET A 39 -32.98 4.36 22.65
N VAL A 40 -32.64 3.07 22.75
CA VAL A 40 -31.60 2.61 23.69
C VAL A 40 -30.73 1.52 23.07
N HIS A 41 -29.44 1.51 23.38
CA HIS A 41 -28.53 0.44 23.03
C HIS A 41 -28.40 -0.52 24.21
N VAL A 42 -28.80 -1.77 24.01
CA VAL A 42 -28.74 -2.85 25.00
C VAL A 42 -27.50 -3.69 24.75
N ASN A 43 -26.67 -3.87 25.78
CA ASN A 43 -25.54 -4.79 25.76
C ASN A 43 -25.68 -5.75 26.95
N PHE A 44 -25.90 -7.04 26.67
CA PHE A 44 -26.05 -8.05 27.72
C PHE A 44 -24.70 -8.51 28.29
N GLY A 45 -23.58 -8.27 27.61
CA GLY A 45 -22.25 -8.73 27.99
C GLY A 45 -22.06 -10.25 27.80
N ASN A 46 -22.82 -11.06 28.54
CA ASN A 46 -22.75 -12.52 28.56
C ASN A 46 -24.15 -13.16 28.50
N ILE A 47 -24.23 -14.41 28.04
CA ILE A 47 -25.44 -15.25 27.90
C ILE A 47 -26.25 -15.33 29.21
N SER A 48 -25.59 -15.35 30.37
CA SER A 48 -26.23 -15.41 31.69
C SER A 48 -27.13 -14.21 32.02
N TYR A 49 -27.04 -13.11 31.26
CA TYR A 49 -27.83 -11.89 31.43
C TYR A 49 -28.90 -11.69 30.34
N LEU A 50 -29.17 -12.71 29.52
CA LEU A 50 -30.21 -12.63 28.50
C LEU A 50 -31.61 -12.49 29.14
N PRO A 51 -32.45 -11.55 28.65
CA PRO A 51 -33.78 -11.32 29.19
C PRO A 51 -34.71 -12.49 28.85
N LYS A 52 -35.62 -12.82 29.79
CA LYS A 52 -36.71 -13.77 29.51
C LYS A 52 -37.70 -13.13 28.52
N LYS A 53 -38.44 -13.97 27.77
CA LYS A 53 -39.50 -13.55 26.83
C LYS A 53 -40.45 -12.49 27.42
N SER A 54 -40.95 -12.72 28.64
CA SER A 54 -41.83 -11.77 29.35
C SER A 54 -41.16 -10.43 29.71
N THR A 55 -39.83 -10.40 29.84
CA THR A 55 -39.06 -9.16 30.04
C THR A 55 -38.98 -8.35 28.74
N LEU A 56 -38.80 -9.02 27.59
CA LEU A 56 -38.82 -8.37 26.27
C LEU A 56 -40.22 -7.84 25.93
N GLU A 57 -41.28 -8.63 26.20
CA GLU A 57 -42.68 -8.21 26.05
C GLU A 57 -43.00 -6.99 26.92
N HIS A 58 -42.55 -6.97 28.17
CA HIS A 58 -42.69 -5.82 29.05
C HIS A 58 -41.94 -4.57 28.53
N TRP A 59 -40.74 -4.72 27.95
CA TRP A 59 -40.01 -3.61 27.31
C TRP A 59 -40.72 -3.09 26.04
N ALA A 60 -41.33 -3.97 25.24
CA ALA A 60 -42.14 -3.58 24.09
C ALA A 60 -43.37 -2.76 24.49
N ASN A 61 -44.00 -3.11 25.63
CA ASN A 61 -45.21 -2.49 26.14
C ASN A 61 -44.97 -1.19 26.93
N GLU A 62 -43.86 -1.05 27.67
CA GLU A 62 -43.53 0.19 28.39
C GLU A 62 -42.96 1.32 27.49
N THR A 63 -42.66 1.04 26.22
CA THR A 63 -42.02 1.99 25.30
C THR A 63 -42.94 2.42 24.14
N PRO A 64 -42.95 3.71 23.74
CA PRO A 64 -43.73 4.20 22.60
C PRO A 64 -43.41 3.48 21.28
N ASP A 65 -44.31 3.59 20.31
CA ASP A 65 -44.17 2.87 19.02
C ASP A 65 -43.14 3.47 18.07
N ASP A 66 -42.64 4.67 18.36
CA ASP A 66 -41.46 5.26 17.72
C ASP A 66 -40.15 5.04 18.49
N PHE A 67 -40.19 4.44 19.69
CA PHE A 67 -39.00 4.05 20.45
C PHE A 67 -38.31 2.84 19.81
N ARG A 68 -36.97 2.75 19.88
CA ARG A 68 -36.20 1.66 19.25
C ARG A 68 -35.05 1.10 20.08
N PHE A 69 -34.82 -0.20 19.94
CA PHE A 69 -33.68 -0.91 20.53
C PHE A 69 -32.59 -1.14 19.49
N THR A 70 -31.33 -0.92 19.86
CA THR A 70 -30.18 -1.58 19.21
C THR A 70 -29.65 -2.63 20.18
N ILE A 71 -29.37 -3.84 19.69
CA ILE A 71 -28.93 -4.96 20.54
C ILE A 71 -27.49 -5.35 20.19
N LYS A 72 -26.53 -5.18 21.11
CA LYS A 72 -25.21 -5.81 20.96
C LYS A 72 -25.31 -7.31 21.19
N ILE A 73 -24.87 -8.08 20.20
CA ILE A 73 -24.79 -9.54 20.31
C ILE A 73 -23.66 -9.89 21.30
N PRO A 74 -23.89 -10.76 22.30
CA PRO A 74 -22.86 -11.20 23.25
C PRO A 74 -21.61 -11.74 22.54
N GLN A 75 -20.43 -11.31 23.00
CA GLN A 75 -19.17 -11.59 22.29
C GLN A 75 -18.87 -13.10 22.21
N ASN A 76 -19.23 -13.88 23.22
CA ASN A 76 -19.08 -15.34 23.21
C ASN A 76 -19.94 -16.04 22.14
N ILE A 77 -21.10 -15.49 21.76
CA ILE A 77 -21.89 -15.99 20.62
C ILE A 77 -21.16 -15.68 19.31
N ILE A 78 -20.56 -14.49 19.19
CA ILE A 78 -19.77 -14.08 18.02
C ILE A 78 -18.53 -14.97 17.87
N ASP A 79 -17.75 -15.15 18.93
CA ASP A 79 -16.52 -15.93 18.92
C ASP A 79 -16.81 -17.41 18.62
N ARG A 80 -17.87 -17.98 19.21
CA ARG A 80 -18.36 -19.34 18.89
C ARG A 80 -18.78 -19.47 17.42
N SER A 81 -19.43 -18.44 16.85
CA SER A 81 -19.77 -18.43 15.41
C SER A 81 -18.54 -18.36 14.49
N ALA A 82 -17.44 -17.80 15.00
CA ALA A 82 -16.20 -17.59 14.27
C ALA A 82 -15.18 -18.75 14.36
N ALA A 83 -15.32 -19.66 15.33
CA ALA A 83 -14.36 -20.73 15.59
C ALA A 83 -13.95 -21.54 14.33
N LYS A 84 -14.91 -21.83 13.43
CA LYS A 84 -14.67 -22.51 12.14
C LYS A 84 -13.83 -21.73 11.11
N TYR A 85 -13.52 -20.46 11.36
CA TYR A 85 -12.72 -19.59 10.50
C TYR A 85 -11.33 -19.27 11.06
N MET A 86 -11.12 -19.45 12.37
CA MET A 86 -9.85 -19.14 13.03
C MET A 86 -8.78 -20.20 12.72
N PRO A 87 -7.49 -19.83 12.68
CA PRO A 87 -6.41 -20.78 12.48
C PRO A 87 -6.31 -21.77 13.66
N GLN A 88 -6.10 -23.05 13.35
CA GLN A 88 -5.98 -24.12 14.33
C GLN A 88 -4.57 -24.11 14.95
N THR A 89 -4.36 -23.28 15.98
CA THR A 89 -3.08 -23.16 16.70
C THR A 89 -3.25 -23.26 18.21
N SER A 90 -2.90 -24.44 18.76
CA SER A 90 -2.58 -24.73 20.17
C SER A 90 -3.56 -24.24 21.26
N ASP A 91 -4.43 -25.17 21.69
CA ASP A 91 -4.91 -25.50 23.05
C ASP A 91 -5.48 -24.42 24.01
N SER A 92 -5.37 -23.15 23.66
CA SER A 92 -5.75 -22.00 24.48
C SER A 92 -7.26 -21.69 24.50
N PHE A 93 -8.07 -22.46 23.78
CA PHE A 93 -9.55 -22.37 23.79
C PHE A 93 -10.24 -23.52 24.55
N SER A 94 -9.50 -24.15 25.47
CA SER A 94 -9.99 -25.19 26.41
C SER A 94 -10.72 -24.63 27.64
N GLY A 95 -11.00 -23.31 27.66
CA GLY A 95 -11.69 -22.61 28.76
C GLY A 95 -13.18 -22.98 28.90
N SER A 96 -13.44 -24.14 29.50
CA SER A 96 -14.71 -24.52 30.16
C SER A 96 -16.00 -24.08 29.45
N ILE A 97 -16.23 -24.53 28.21
CA ILE A 97 -17.55 -24.41 27.55
C ILE A 97 -18.48 -25.54 28.05
N GLN A 98 -18.81 -25.48 29.33
CA GLN A 98 -19.96 -26.17 29.91
C GLN A 98 -20.99 -25.13 30.37
N ASP A 99 -22.25 -25.55 30.38
CA ASP A 99 -23.46 -24.79 30.64
C ASP A 99 -23.84 -23.69 29.61
N PHE A 100 -25.09 -23.79 29.14
CA PHE A 100 -25.78 -22.92 28.16
C PHE A 100 -25.21 -22.86 26.73
N HIS A 101 -25.65 -23.81 25.90
CA HIS A 101 -25.47 -23.76 24.45
C HIS A 101 -26.56 -22.91 23.77
N ILE A 102 -26.24 -21.64 23.47
CA ILE A 102 -27.02 -20.80 22.55
C ILE A 102 -26.21 -20.55 21.28
N SER A 103 -26.86 -20.60 20.13
CA SER A 103 -26.32 -20.28 18.81
C SER A 103 -26.70 -18.85 18.39
N LEU A 104 -26.10 -18.35 17.31
CA LEU A 104 -26.46 -17.05 16.75
C LEU A 104 -27.91 -17.01 16.24
N GLY A 105 -28.44 -18.12 15.72
CA GLY A 105 -29.82 -18.22 15.25
C GLY A 105 -30.80 -18.10 16.41
N ASP A 106 -30.69 -19.00 17.39
CA ASP A 106 -31.55 -19.05 18.57
C ASP A 106 -31.54 -17.72 19.35
N PHE A 107 -30.39 -17.03 19.42
CA PHE A 107 -30.32 -15.68 19.98
C PHE A 107 -31.13 -14.65 19.16
N LEU A 108 -30.99 -14.62 17.83
CA LEU A 108 -31.73 -13.69 16.97
C LEU A 108 -33.24 -13.98 16.97
N GLU A 109 -33.64 -15.24 17.08
CA GLU A 109 -35.04 -15.66 17.23
C GLU A 109 -35.60 -15.31 18.62
N SER A 110 -34.79 -15.36 19.68
CA SER A 110 -35.21 -14.94 21.03
C SER A 110 -35.60 -13.45 21.13
N LEU A 111 -35.13 -12.62 20.19
CA LEU A 111 -35.46 -11.19 20.10
C LEU A 111 -36.79 -10.90 19.39
N SER A 112 -37.47 -11.91 18.83
CA SER A 112 -38.76 -11.78 18.10
C SER A 112 -39.80 -10.92 18.81
N ASN A 113 -39.91 -11.03 20.14
CA ASN A 113 -40.83 -10.23 20.96
C ASN A 113 -40.57 -8.70 20.98
N ILE A 114 -39.42 -8.24 20.49
CA ILE A 114 -39.10 -6.81 20.28
C ILE A 114 -38.67 -6.53 18.83
N GLU A 115 -38.92 -7.43 17.87
CA GLU A 115 -38.40 -7.33 16.49
C GLU A 115 -38.84 -6.03 15.78
N GLU A 116 -40.13 -5.70 15.81
CA GLU A 116 -40.67 -4.46 15.22
C GLU A 116 -40.13 -3.16 15.87
N LYS A 117 -39.69 -3.28 17.13
CA LYS A 117 -39.02 -2.21 17.89
C LYS A 117 -37.49 -2.34 17.89
N THR A 118 -36.91 -3.31 17.17
CA THR A 118 -35.45 -3.46 17.01
C THR A 118 -34.98 -2.81 15.72
N LEU A 119 -34.10 -1.82 15.85
CA LEU A 119 -33.60 -0.99 14.76
C LEU A 119 -32.29 -1.52 14.17
N SER A 120 -31.47 -2.17 14.99
CA SER A 120 -30.28 -2.89 14.51
C SER A 120 -29.72 -3.88 15.53
N VAL A 121 -29.00 -4.90 15.05
CA VAL A 121 -28.06 -5.67 15.87
C VAL A 121 -26.64 -5.14 15.67
N LEU A 122 -25.85 -5.08 16.74
CA LEU A 122 -24.46 -4.63 16.74
C LEU A 122 -23.51 -5.80 17.02
N ILE A 123 -22.51 -5.96 16.16
CA ILE A 123 -21.47 -6.99 16.28
C ILE A 123 -20.07 -6.37 16.35
N SER A 124 -19.14 -7.03 17.03
CA SER A 124 -17.71 -6.69 17.04
C SER A 124 -16.91 -7.92 16.59
N PRO A 125 -15.88 -7.78 15.72
CA PRO A 125 -15.09 -8.93 15.30
C PRO A 125 -14.42 -9.66 16.47
N PRO A 126 -14.26 -10.99 16.40
CA PRO A 126 -13.47 -11.77 17.35
C PRO A 126 -12.03 -11.26 17.45
N ASN A 127 -11.46 -11.35 18.65
CA ASN A 127 -10.04 -11.07 18.87
C ASN A 127 -9.16 -12.00 18.03
N GLY A 128 -8.09 -11.47 17.44
CA GLY A 128 -7.16 -12.23 16.57
C GLY A 128 -7.69 -12.53 15.15
N LEU A 129 -8.97 -12.34 14.86
CA LEU A 129 -9.51 -12.47 13.50
C LEU A 129 -9.18 -11.22 12.67
N THR A 130 -8.61 -11.43 11.48
CA THR A 130 -8.18 -10.33 10.59
C THR A 130 -8.67 -10.57 9.17
N LEU A 131 -8.60 -9.52 8.34
CA LEU A 131 -8.87 -9.59 6.90
C LEU A 131 -8.06 -10.67 6.16
N GLN A 132 -6.84 -10.97 6.63
CA GLN A 132 -5.94 -11.98 6.05
C GLN A 132 -6.27 -13.40 6.53
N ASN A 133 -6.80 -13.56 7.74
CA ASN A 133 -7.03 -14.85 8.40
C ASN A 133 -8.50 -15.26 8.29
N ASN A 134 -8.99 -15.54 7.07
CA ASN A 134 -10.40 -15.88 6.77
C ASN A 134 -11.47 -14.86 7.21
N GLY A 135 -11.10 -13.73 7.82
CA GLY A 135 -12.05 -12.78 8.42
C GLY A 135 -13.05 -12.19 7.43
N ARG A 136 -12.69 -12.11 6.14
CA ARG A 136 -13.65 -11.80 5.06
C ARG A 136 -14.81 -12.81 5.00
N VAL A 137 -14.51 -14.10 5.06
CA VAL A 137 -15.52 -15.17 4.90
C VAL A 137 -16.43 -15.23 6.14
N TRP A 138 -15.84 -15.05 7.33
CA TRP A 138 -16.61 -14.84 8.56
C TRP A 138 -17.55 -13.63 8.44
N LEU A 139 -17.06 -12.48 7.95
CA LEU A 139 -17.87 -11.28 7.83
C LEU A 139 -19.03 -11.47 6.83
N GLU A 140 -18.79 -12.13 5.69
CA GLU A 140 -19.88 -12.42 4.74
C GLU A 140 -20.90 -13.44 5.30
N ASP A 141 -20.48 -14.43 6.11
CA ASP A 141 -21.36 -15.41 6.78
C ASP A 141 -22.20 -14.79 7.91
N ILE A 142 -21.59 -13.98 8.78
CA ILE A 142 -22.29 -13.38 9.93
C ILE A 142 -23.26 -12.28 9.51
N LEU A 143 -22.89 -11.46 8.51
CA LEU A 143 -23.80 -10.47 7.93
C LEU A 143 -24.98 -11.16 7.25
N ALA A 144 -24.74 -12.20 6.45
CA ALA A 144 -25.80 -12.97 5.80
C ALA A 144 -26.83 -13.48 6.83
N LYS A 145 -26.35 -14.11 7.91
CA LYS A 145 -27.21 -14.63 8.99
C LYS A 145 -28.04 -13.54 9.67
N CYS A 146 -27.43 -12.44 10.10
CA CYS A 146 -28.16 -11.37 10.75
C CYS A 146 -29.22 -10.75 9.83
N THR A 147 -28.92 -10.58 8.53
CA THR A 147 -29.89 -10.10 7.53
C THR A 147 -30.95 -11.12 7.14
N TYR A 148 -30.69 -12.42 7.28
CA TYR A 148 -31.68 -13.49 7.04
C TYR A 148 -32.77 -13.48 8.12
N HIS A 149 -32.39 -13.28 9.39
CA HIS A 149 -33.34 -13.01 10.48
C HIS A 149 -33.87 -11.56 10.48
N GLY A 150 -33.93 -10.88 9.33
CA GLY A 150 -34.54 -9.55 9.16
C GLY A 150 -33.76 -8.34 9.71
N TYR A 151 -32.77 -8.54 10.59
CA TYR A 151 -32.12 -7.44 11.31
C TYR A 151 -31.14 -6.63 10.44
N SER A 152 -31.25 -5.30 10.54
CA SER A 152 -30.19 -4.38 10.07
C SER A 152 -28.95 -4.50 10.95
N VAL A 153 -27.74 -4.52 10.35
CA VAL A 153 -26.50 -4.80 11.08
C VAL A 153 -25.62 -3.56 11.22
N VAL A 154 -25.03 -3.39 12.39
CA VAL A 154 -23.94 -2.46 12.70
C VAL A 154 -22.68 -3.26 13.06
N VAL A 155 -21.55 -2.95 12.44
CA VAL A 155 -20.25 -3.57 12.74
C VAL A 155 -19.32 -2.57 13.42
N ASP A 156 -18.93 -2.84 14.67
CA ASP A 156 -17.94 -2.06 15.40
C ASP A 156 -16.56 -2.71 15.28
N PHE A 157 -15.71 -2.14 14.41
CA PHE A 157 -14.33 -2.58 14.21
C PHE A 157 -13.34 -1.99 15.23
N GLY A 158 -13.79 -1.19 16.19
CA GLY A 158 -12.93 -0.49 17.14
C GLY A 158 -12.18 0.71 16.54
N LYS A 159 -11.28 1.30 17.34
CA LYS A 159 -10.64 2.61 17.06
C LYS A 159 -9.52 2.54 16.01
N ILE A 160 -8.75 1.46 15.99
CA ILE A 160 -7.65 1.18 15.07
C ILE A 160 -7.78 -0.28 14.64
N SER A 161 -8.01 -0.55 13.36
CA SER A 161 -8.09 -1.93 12.87
C SER A 161 -7.88 -2.07 11.37
N SER A 162 -7.39 -3.25 10.96
CA SER A 162 -7.15 -3.61 9.56
C SER A 162 -8.42 -3.64 8.70
N TRP A 163 -9.60 -3.76 9.32
CA TRP A 163 -10.90 -3.87 8.64
C TRP A 163 -11.33 -2.62 7.84
N TYR A 164 -10.77 -1.43 8.11
CA TYR A 164 -11.16 -0.19 7.42
C TYR A 164 -10.55 -0.10 6.01
N GLN A 165 -11.11 -0.86 5.06
CA GLN A 165 -10.66 -0.95 3.67
C GLN A 165 -11.84 -0.96 2.70
N GLU A 166 -11.64 -0.49 1.46
CA GLU A 166 -12.70 -0.42 0.43
C GLU A 166 -13.31 -1.80 0.11
N LEU A 167 -12.54 -2.89 0.24
CA LEU A 167 -13.07 -4.26 0.14
C LEU A 167 -14.13 -4.57 1.21
N ILE A 168 -13.89 -4.16 2.46
CA ILE A 168 -14.86 -4.32 3.56
C ILE A 168 -16.04 -3.36 3.37
N TYR A 169 -15.82 -2.12 2.94
CA TYR A 169 -16.91 -1.21 2.62
C TYR A 169 -17.81 -1.77 1.49
N ASN A 170 -17.25 -2.48 0.51
CA ASN A 170 -18.03 -3.17 -0.52
C ASN A 170 -18.82 -4.38 0.03
N ILE A 171 -18.26 -5.15 0.97
CA ILE A 171 -18.99 -6.24 1.66
C ILE A 171 -20.15 -5.67 2.49
N LEU A 172 -19.91 -4.59 3.23
CA LEU A 172 -20.94 -3.92 4.02
C LEU A 172 -22.04 -3.35 3.11
N ARG A 173 -21.69 -2.71 1.98
CA ARG A 173 -22.65 -2.25 0.94
C ARG A 173 -23.49 -3.40 0.37
N LYS A 174 -22.87 -4.53 0.03
CA LYS A 174 -23.55 -5.75 -0.46
C LYS A 174 -24.65 -6.22 0.51
N HIS A 175 -24.36 -6.21 1.82
CA HIS A 175 -25.27 -6.63 2.88
C HIS A 175 -26.10 -5.48 3.49
N LYS A 176 -26.02 -4.26 2.95
CA LYS A 176 -26.63 -3.03 3.49
C LYS A 176 -26.31 -2.78 4.98
N ALA A 177 -25.15 -3.23 5.45
CA ALA A 177 -24.72 -3.11 6.83
C ALA A 177 -24.00 -1.78 7.08
N CYS A 178 -24.22 -1.19 8.25
CA CYS A 178 -23.47 -0.03 8.72
C CYS A 178 -22.21 -0.48 9.47
N PHE A 179 -21.23 0.42 9.60
CA PHE A 179 -20.18 0.29 10.62
C PHE A 179 -20.27 1.45 11.61
N THR A 180 -19.73 1.27 12.82
CA THR A 180 -19.76 2.30 13.87
C THR A 180 -18.89 3.51 13.50
N TRP A 181 -19.52 4.67 13.27
CA TRP A 181 -18.81 5.94 13.17
C TRP A 181 -18.42 6.45 14.57
N SER A 182 -17.40 7.30 14.71
CA SER A 182 -16.92 7.75 16.03
C SER A 182 -16.14 9.07 15.97
N ASN A 183 -16.03 9.77 17.10
CA ASN A 183 -15.21 10.98 17.31
C ASN A 183 -13.71 10.72 17.58
N VAL A 184 -13.31 9.45 17.76
CA VAL A 184 -11.94 9.07 18.17
C VAL A 184 -11.32 7.92 17.36
N GLY A 185 -11.88 7.57 16.20
CA GLY A 185 -11.38 6.49 15.33
C GLY A 185 -11.18 6.89 13.87
N HIS A 186 -10.55 6.00 13.08
CA HIS A 186 -10.26 6.16 11.65
C HIS A 186 -11.46 6.68 10.82
N GLN A 187 -12.67 6.22 11.14
CA GLN A 187 -13.95 6.59 10.55
C GLN A 187 -14.28 8.11 10.56
N TYR A 188 -13.68 8.89 11.47
CA TYR A 188 -13.80 10.36 11.49
C TYR A 188 -13.07 11.01 10.30
N TYR A 189 -11.92 10.42 9.92
CA TYR A 189 -11.01 10.92 8.88
C TYR A 189 -11.34 10.38 7.49
N TYR A 190 -11.76 9.12 7.41
CA TYR A 190 -12.23 8.50 6.16
C TYR A 190 -13.69 8.04 6.30
N PRO A 191 -14.66 8.97 6.24
CA PRO A 191 -16.08 8.65 6.37
C PRO A 191 -16.58 7.89 5.13
N ALA A 192 -17.16 6.71 5.35
CA ALA A 192 -17.76 5.89 4.31
C ALA A 192 -19.22 5.54 4.66
N ILE A 193 -20.11 5.67 3.69
CA ILE A 193 -21.51 5.22 3.80
C ILE A 193 -21.60 3.81 3.19
N THR A 194 -22.12 2.86 3.96
CA THR A 194 -22.26 1.45 3.57
C THR A 194 -23.67 0.90 3.69
N SER A 195 -24.61 1.67 4.25
CA SER A 195 -26.04 1.35 4.29
C SER A 195 -26.88 2.62 4.03
N ASN A 196 -28.20 2.51 4.18
CA ASN A 196 -29.14 3.63 4.19
C ASN A 196 -29.20 4.39 5.55
N PHE A 197 -28.32 4.08 6.51
CA PHE A 197 -28.26 4.72 7.82
C PHE A 197 -26.81 4.93 8.30
N VAL A 198 -26.62 5.79 9.30
CA VAL A 198 -25.32 5.97 9.98
C VAL A 198 -25.51 5.78 11.49
N PHE A 199 -24.70 4.91 12.08
CA PHE A 199 -24.64 4.65 13.51
C PHE A 199 -23.43 5.36 14.13
N LEU A 200 -23.64 6.26 15.10
CA LEU A 200 -22.61 7.15 15.63
C LEU A 200 -22.29 6.83 17.09
N ASN A 201 -21.01 6.58 17.37
CA ASN A 201 -20.48 6.40 18.71
C ASN A 201 -19.73 7.67 19.18
N LEU A 202 -20.34 8.42 20.12
CA LEU A 202 -19.79 9.65 20.67
C LEU A 202 -19.06 9.36 21.99
N SER A 203 -17.93 8.65 21.91
CA SER A 203 -17.19 8.19 23.10
C SER A 203 -16.61 9.35 23.91
N GLY A 204 -16.69 9.24 25.23
CA GLY A 204 -15.98 10.15 26.16
C GLY A 204 -16.66 11.50 26.40
N VAL A 205 -17.97 11.58 26.14
CA VAL A 205 -18.77 12.80 26.29
C VAL A 205 -19.63 12.74 27.56
N TYR A 206 -19.61 13.78 28.41
CA TYR A 206 -20.51 13.86 29.56
C TYR A 206 -21.86 14.50 29.18
N ILE A 207 -22.84 13.66 28.85
CA ILE A 207 -24.19 14.08 28.46
C ILE A 207 -25.16 13.91 29.64
N ASN A 208 -25.28 14.95 30.47
CA ASN A 208 -26.41 15.07 31.39
C ASN A 208 -27.73 15.35 30.63
N LYS A 209 -28.88 15.31 31.33
CA LYS A 209 -30.22 15.53 30.75
C LYS A 209 -30.32 16.81 29.89
N ASN A 210 -29.66 17.89 30.29
CA ASN A 210 -29.69 19.16 29.56
C ASN A 210 -28.79 19.11 28.31
N THR A 211 -27.63 18.46 28.38
CA THR A 211 -26.76 18.20 27.23
C THR A 211 -27.46 17.29 26.20
N ALA A 212 -28.22 16.28 26.66
CA ALA A 212 -28.99 15.39 25.79
C ALA A 212 -30.06 16.18 25.02
N ILE A 213 -30.85 16.98 25.74
CA ILE A 213 -31.87 17.87 25.15
C ILE A 213 -31.22 18.89 24.20
N LYS A 214 -30.04 19.44 24.53
CA LYS A 214 -29.27 20.33 23.64
C LYS A 214 -28.89 19.63 22.33
N TYR A 215 -28.37 18.41 22.36
CA TYR A 215 -28.03 17.66 21.15
C TYR A 215 -29.27 17.25 20.34
N ILE A 216 -30.32 16.75 20.99
CA ILE A 216 -31.59 16.40 20.35
C ILE A 216 -32.19 17.63 19.64
N ASN A 217 -32.20 18.79 20.30
CA ASN A 217 -32.70 20.03 19.71
C ASN A 217 -31.79 20.55 18.59
N LEU A 218 -30.46 20.48 18.73
CA LEU A 218 -29.52 20.85 17.68
C LEU A 218 -29.73 20.00 16.41
N ILE A 219 -29.91 18.68 16.56
CA ILE A 219 -30.19 17.76 15.45
C ILE A 219 -31.55 18.10 14.80
N LYS A 220 -32.59 18.35 15.60
CA LYS A 220 -33.92 18.77 15.10
C LYS A 220 -33.82 20.07 14.30
N THR A 221 -33.24 21.14 14.86
CA THR A 221 -33.07 22.44 14.21
C THR A 221 -32.25 22.32 12.91
N LYS A 222 -31.12 21.60 12.95
CA LYS A 222 -30.25 21.39 11.77
C LYS A 222 -30.90 20.54 10.68
N SER A 223 -31.92 19.74 11.02
CA SER A 223 -32.76 19.05 10.03
C SER A 223 -33.84 19.96 9.40
N SER A 224 -34.41 20.89 10.15
CA SER A 224 -35.42 21.84 9.64
C SER A 224 -34.84 22.98 8.80
N GLU A 225 -33.55 23.30 8.97
CA GLU A 225 -32.84 24.32 8.17
C GLU A 225 -32.40 23.78 6.78
N GLN A 226 -32.79 22.57 6.37
CA GLN A 226 -32.56 22.05 5.01
C GLN A 226 -33.39 22.80 3.95
N GLY A 227 -32.93 24.00 3.61
CA GLY A 227 -33.51 24.85 2.56
C GLY A 227 -32.80 26.19 2.34
N ARG A 228 -32.07 26.71 3.34
CA ARG A 228 -31.25 27.93 3.22
C ARG A 228 -29.99 27.83 4.06
N TYR A 229 -28.82 27.82 3.43
CA TYR A 229 -27.52 27.84 4.12
C TYR A 229 -26.49 28.64 3.33
N ASP A 230 -25.91 29.66 3.98
CA ASP A 230 -24.49 30.08 3.85
C ASP A 230 -24.11 31.35 4.64
N LYS A 231 -25.03 32.07 5.30
CA LYS A 231 -24.72 33.40 5.90
C LYS A 231 -24.93 33.60 7.40
N GLU A 232 -25.60 32.70 8.12
CA GLU A 232 -25.98 32.95 9.54
C GLU A 232 -24.95 32.42 10.57
N TYR A 233 -24.03 31.55 10.15
CA TYR A 233 -23.15 30.81 11.07
C TYR A 233 -22.07 31.66 11.75
N ASP A 234 -21.56 32.71 11.07
CA ASP A 234 -20.56 33.61 11.65
C ASP A 234 -21.16 34.59 12.66
N LEU A 235 -22.45 34.91 12.55
CA LEU A 235 -23.11 35.89 13.42
C LEU A 235 -23.21 35.39 14.87
N LEU A 236 -23.55 34.11 15.04
CA LEU A 236 -23.66 33.46 16.36
C LEU A 236 -22.32 33.37 17.10
N ARG A 237 -21.21 33.38 16.38
CA ARG A 237 -19.85 33.30 16.94
C ARG A 237 -19.45 34.54 17.74
N SER A 238 -20.20 35.64 17.61
CA SER A 238 -19.93 36.93 18.26
C SER A 238 -20.44 37.04 19.71
N LYS A 239 -21.27 36.11 20.21
CA LYS A 239 -21.98 36.27 21.50
C LYS A 239 -21.89 35.04 22.39
N LYS A 240 -21.32 35.27 23.60
CA LYS A 240 -21.15 34.39 24.78
C LYS A 240 -19.84 33.60 24.86
N SER A 241 -18.79 34.29 25.34
CA SER A 241 -17.91 33.70 26.35
C SER A 241 -18.53 33.96 27.73
N GLN A 242 -18.79 32.91 28.52
CA GLN A 242 -19.04 33.03 29.97
C GLN A 242 -18.86 31.67 30.67
N ASN A 243 -18.01 31.69 31.69
CA ASN A 243 -17.46 30.61 32.51
C ASN A 243 -18.37 29.40 32.82
N PHE A 244 -17.84 28.19 32.60
CA PHE A 244 -18.10 26.99 33.41
C PHE A 244 -16.79 26.18 33.53
N GLY A 245 -16.54 25.56 34.69
CA GLY A 245 -15.28 24.86 34.99
C GLY A 245 -15.48 23.53 35.74
N ASN A 246 -14.37 22.79 35.88
CA ASN A 246 -14.14 21.59 36.70
C ASN A 246 -15.36 20.68 37.01
N TYR A 247 -15.43 19.55 36.30
CA TYR A 247 -16.13 18.34 36.73
C TYR A 247 -15.11 17.18 36.86
N PRO A 248 -15.34 16.21 37.78
CA PRO A 248 -14.44 15.08 37.98
C PRO A 248 -14.49 14.08 36.81
N LYS A 249 -13.43 13.28 36.67
CA LYS A 249 -13.37 12.17 35.71
C LYS A 249 -14.15 10.97 36.25
N GLU A 250 -15.22 10.54 35.58
CA GLU A 250 -15.55 9.14 35.28
C GLU A 250 -16.84 9.03 34.43
N GLU A 251 -17.01 7.90 33.74
CA GLU A 251 -18.14 7.52 32.84
C GLU A 251 -18.69 8.61 31.88
N GLY A 252 -18.23 8.55 30.62
CA GLY A 252 -18.87 9.24 29.49
C GLY A 252 -19.91 8.37 28.78
N LEU A 253 -20.74 8.98 27.93
CA LEU A 253 -21.65 8.26 27.03
C LEU A 253 -20.94 7.76 25.78
N ASP A 254 -21.67 6.92 25.03
CA ASP A 254 -21.19 6.24 23.83
C ASP A 254 -22.02 6.47 22.55
N PHE A 255 -23.30 6.89 22.53
CA PHE A 255 -24.15 6.69 21.32
C PHE A 255 -25.07 7.86 20.89
N ALA A 256 -25.32 7.92 19.57
CA ALA A 256 -26.42 8.64 18.89
C ALA A 256 -26.65 8.02 17.48
N MET A 257 -27.85 8.10 16.88
CA MET A 257 -28.11 7.49 15.56
C MET A 257 -28.83 8.42 14.57
N ILE A 258 -28.30 8.48 13.35
CA ILE A 258 -28.71 9.44 12.31
C ILE A 258 -28.89 8.69 10.98
N VAL A 259 -30.14 8.43 10.61
CA VAL A 259 -30.50 7.71 9.37
C VAL A 259 -30.41 8.67 8.18
N ALA A 260 -29.50 8.40 7.23
CA ALA A 260 -29.06 9.37 6.24
C ALA A 260 -28.73 8.74 4.88
N GLN A 261 -29.13 9.41 3.79
CA GLN A 261 -28.82 9.03 2.40
C GLN A 261 -28.05 10.12 1.60
N ASN A 262 -27.72 11.27 2.21
CA ASN A 262 -27.25 12.46 1.50
C ASN A 262 -25.84 12.91 1.97
N PRO A 263 -24.86 13.15 1.06
CA PRO A 263 -23.53 13.69 1.38
C PRO A 263 -23.51 14.97 2.23
N SER A 264 -24.52 15.84 2.17
CA SER A 264 -24.59 17.03 3.04
C SER A 264 -24.65 16.67 4.53
N ILE A 265 -25.23 15.51 4.85
CA ILE A 265 -25.31 15.00 6.23
C ILE A 265 -23.94 14.52 6.71
N LEU A 266 -23.06 14.06 5.82
CA LEU A 266 -21.67 13.66 6.13
C LEU A 266 -20.88 14.85 6.72
N GLN A 267 -21.01 16.03 6.12
CA GLN A 267 -20.42 17.27 6.65
C GLN A 267 -21.09 17.73 7.95
N MET A 268 -22.41 17.58 8.08
CA MET A 268 -23.13 17.89 9.33
C MET A 268 -22.67 16.99 10.48
N LEU A 269 -22.50 15.69 10.24
CA LEU A 269 -21.97 14.72 11.19
C LEU A 269 -20.53 15.06 11.59
N GLN A 270 -19.66 15.36 10.63
CA GLN A 270 -18.29 15.81 10.91
C GLN A 270 -18.24 17.13 11.69
N LYS A 271 -19.20 18.05 11.48
CA LYS A 271 -19.34 19.27 12.30
C LYS A 271 -19.82 18.94 13.72
N LEU A 272 -20.81 18.05 13.90
CA LEU A 272 -21.26 17.58 15.21
C LEU A 272 -20.13 16.90 16.00
N LEU A 273 -19.35 16.03 15.35
CA LEU A 273 -18.18 15.34 15.93
C LEU A 273 -17.04 16.30 16.34
N ARG A 274 -17.06 17.56 15.89
CA ARG A 274 -16.08 18.61 16.27
C ARG A 274 -16.51 19.48 17.45
N VAL A 275 -17.78 19.41 17.90
CA VAL A 275 -18.38 20.42 18.80
C VAL A 275 -17.65 20.57 20.13
N GLU A 276 -17.02 19.51 20.67
CA GLU A 276 -16.53 19.52 22.06
C GLU A 276 -15.01 19.68 22.22
N LYS A 277 -14.21 19.45 21.17
CA LYS A 277 -12.75 19.60 21.24
C LYS A 277 -12.23 21.02 20.94
N LEU A 278 -13.11 22.02 20.94
CA LEU A 278 -12.74 23.42 20.68
C LEU A 278 -13.02 24.36 21.87
N ASP A 279 -14.03 24.08 22.69
CA ASP A 279 -14.47 24.98 23.76
C ASP A 279 -13.67 24.83 25.08
N GLN A 280 -12.77 23.85 25.18
CA GLN A 280 -11.98 23.55 26.40
C GLN A 280 -10.47 23.40 26.19
N ILE A 281 -9.95 23.66 24.98
CA ILE A 281 -8.50 23.48 24.68
C ILE A 281 -7.75 24.79 24.86
N THR A 282 -6.92 24.87 25.90
CA THR A 282 -5.91 25.92 26.07
C THR A 282 -4.84 25.83 24.96
N PRO A 283 -4.20 26.96 24.58
CA PRO A 283 -3.27 26.99 23.45
C PRO A 283 -2.15 25.94 23.51
N SER A 284 -1.62 25.64 24.70
CA SER A 284 -0.55 24.65 24.92
C SER A 284 -0.95 23.20 24.59
N VAL A 285 -2.23 22.85 24.68
CA VAL A 285 -2.73 21.50 24.30
C VAL A 285 -2.93 21.39 22.78
N ARG A 286 -2.93 22.51 22.05
CA ARG A 286 -3.04 22.53 20.59
C ARG A 286 -1.77 22.04 19.89
N GLU A 287 -0.62 22.12 20.56
CA GLU A 287 0.68 21.63 20.08
C GLU A 287 0.94 20.15 20.43
N SER A 288 0.20 19.59 21.41
CA SER A 288 0.30 18.18 21.82
C SER A 288 -0.76 17.25 21.22
N LEU A 289 -1.72 17.79 20.46
CA LEU A 289 -2.58 16.98 19.61
C LEU A 289 -1.79 16.46 18.39
N PRO A 290 -1.84 15.15 18.07
CA PRO A 290 -1.16 14.63 16.89
C PRO A 290 -1.71 15.30 15.63
N ASP A 291 -0.80 15.68 14.73
CA ASP A 291 -1.17 16.31 13.46
C ASP A 291 -2.05 15.36 12.63
N LEU A 292 -3.29 15.78 12.41
CA LEU A 292 -4.32 14.98 11.76
C LEU A 292 -4.06 14.77 10.26
N SER A 293 -3.13 15.53 9.66
CA SER A 293 -2.60 15.25 8.32
C SER A 293 -1.61 14.07 8.30
N LYS A 294 -1.05 13.69 9.47
CA LYS A 294 0.02 12.69 9.60
C LYS A 294 -0.42 11.34 10.19
N ILE A 295 -1.73 11.11 10.35
CA ILE A 295 -2.25 9.78 10.72
C ILE A 295 -2.00 8.81 9.56
N TRP A 296 -1.44 7.64 9.85
CA TRP A 296 -1.31 6.56 8.86
C TRP A 296 -2.46 5.57 8.97
N SER A 297 -2.96 5.10 7.83
CA SER A 297 -4.07 4.14 7.76
C SER A 297 -3.90 3.17 6.60
N GLY A 298 -4.09 1.88 6.85
CA GLY A 298 -3.80 0.83 5.87
C GLY A 298 -2.33 0.42 5.88
N ARG A 299 -1.85 -0.13 4.76
CA ARG A 299 -0.47 -0.64 4.62
C ARG A 299 0.56 0.49 4.64
N VAL A 300 1.76 0.21 5.15
CA VAL A 300 2.96 1.04 4.96
C VAL A 300 3.83 0.37 3.89
N ILE A 301 3.72 0.83 2.65
CA ILE A 301 4.56 0.37 1.54
C ILE A 301 5.66 1.39 1.30
N MET A 302 6.91 0.95 1.35
CA MET A 302 8.06 1.75 0.96
C MET A 302 8.62 1.25 -0.38
N HIS A 303 8.98 2.17 -1.26
CA HIS A 303 9.84 1.90 -2.40
C HIS A 303 11.21 2.51 -2.14
N ILE A 304 12.26 1.70 -2.22
CA ILE A 304 13.65 2.09 -1.99
C ILE A 304 14.39 1.99 -3.31
N ASP A 305 15.11 3.06 -3.68
CA ASP A 305 15.72 3.25 -4.99
C ASP A 305 17.13 3.82 -4.82
N MET A 306 18.16 3.07 -5.22
CA MET A 306 19.56 3.40 -4.96
C MET A 306 20.07 4.50 -5.91
N ASN A 307 20.57 5.59 -5.34
CA ASN A 307 20.86 6.80 -6.11
C ASN A 307 22.04 6.63 -7.06
N ALA A 308 21.72 6.54 -8.37
CA ALA A 308 22.69 6.35 -9.46
C ALA A 308 23.60 5.11 -9.24
N PHE A 309 22.98 3.97 -8.94
CA PHE A 309 23.63 2.78 -8.38
C PHE A 309 24.97 2.36 -9.03
N PHE A 310 25.07 2.14 -10.35
CA PHE A 310 26.36 1.72 -10.94
C PHE A 310 27.49 2.77 -10.78
N PRO A 311 27.29 4.07 -11.11
CA PRO A 311 28.17 5.15 -10.68
C PRO A 311 28.53 5.12 -9.20
N ALA A 312 27.56 4.99 -8.31
CA ALA A 312 27.81 4.95 -6.86
C ALA A 312 28.67 3.75 -6.44
N CYS A 313 28.48 2.58 -7.05
CA CYS A 313 29.36 1.41 -6.87
C CYS A 313 30.78 1.67 -7.40
N GLU A 314 30.94 2.33 -8.55
CA GLU A 314 32.27 2.74 -9.02
C GLU A 314 32.91 3.80 -8.10
N GLU A 315 32.14 4.68 -7.46
CA GLU A 315 32.61 5.61 -6.41
C GLU A 315 32.98 4.93 -5.07
N LEU A 316 32.43 3.75 -4.77
CA LEU A 316 32.89 2.91 -3.65
C LEU A 316 34.25 2.28 -3.96
N ARG A 317 34.38 1.77 -5.18
CA ARG A 317 35.57 1.10 -5.73
C ARG A 317 36.73 2.07 -5.97
N ASP A 318 36.43 3.27 -6.44
CA ASP A 318 37.37 4.35 -6.73
C ASP A 318 36.81 5.68 -6.20
N PRO A 319 37.12 6.02 -4.94
CA PRO A 319 36.69 7.29 -4.33
C PRO A 319 37.16 8.54 -5.09
N SER A 320 38.15 8.43 -6.00
CA SER A 320 38.60 9.57 -6.81
C SER A 320 37.59 9.99 -7.90
N LEU A 321 36.55 9.19 -8.16
CA LEU A 321 35.45 9.53 -9.07
C LEU A 321 34.42 10.49 -8.45
N LYS A 322 34.40 10.63 -7.12
CA LYS A 322 33.41 11.46 -6.41
C LYS A 322 33.52 12.92 -6.84
N GLY A 323 32.39 13.51 -7.22
CA GLY A 323 32.32 14.87 -7.74
C GLY A 323 32.84 15.05 -9.18
N LYS A 324 33.18 13.98 -9.91
CA LYS A 324 33.58 14.01 -11.32
C LYS A 324 32.50 13.42 -12.23
N ALA A 325 32.33 14.03 -13.41
CA ALA A 325 31.41 13.52 -14.42
C ALA A 325 31.92 12.17 -14.97
N HIS A 326 31.24 11.08 -14.58
CA HIS A 326 31.54 9.73 -15.02
C HIS A 326 30.27 8.91 -15.33
N ALA A 327 30.43 7.87 -16.16
CA ALA A 327 29.36 6.98 -16.58
C ALA A 327 29.82 5.52 -16.76
N VAL A 328 28.90 4.59 -16.49
CA VAL A 328 29.08 3.16 -16.73
C VAL A 328 28.46 2.80 -18.08
N ILE A 329 29.23 2.17 -18.96
CA ILE A 329 28.89 1.92 -20.37
C ILE A 329 28.58 0.43 -20.59
N MET A 330 27.52 0.17 -21.35
CA MET A 330 27.09 -1.15 -21.82
C MET A 330 27.98 -1.63 -22.96
N THR A 331 29.24 -1.93 -22.66
CA THR A 331 30.19 -2.63 -23.54
C THR A 331 30.76 -3.86 -22.83
N PRO A 332 30.94 -5.01 -23.50
CA PRO A 332 31.73 -6.12 -22.98
C PRO A 332 33.25 -5.94 -23.18
N GLU A 333 33.67 -4.99 -24.03
CA GLU A 333 35.04 -4.89 -24.52
C GLU A 333 35.91 -3.89 -23.74
N LYS A 334 37.18 -4.29 -23.58
CA LYS A 334 38.32 -3.42 -23.27
C LYS A 334 39.35 -3.50 -24.41
N GLU A 335 38.91 -3.41 -25.66
CA GLU A 335 39.83 -3.53 -26.80
C GLU A 335 40.79 -2.34 -26.88
N MET A 336 42.07 -2.67 -27.12
CA MET A 336 43.17 -1.78 -27.54
C MET A 336 43.16 -0.34 -26.98
N GLY A 337 42.95 -0.20 -25.67
CA GLY A 337 43.22 1.03 -24.92
C GLY A 337 42.02 1.89 -24.53
N GLY A 338 40.77 1.53 -24.84
CA GLY A 338 39.64 2.36 -24.41
C GLY A 338 38.23 1.80 -24.63
N ILE A 339 37.23 2.55 -24.15
CA ILE A 339 35.81 2.30 -24.42
C ILE A 339 35.41 3.14 -25.64
N THR A 340 35.29 2.49 -26.78
CA THR A 340 35.04 3.12 -28.10
C THR A 340 33.56 3.14 -28.49
N ARG A 341 32.74 2.22 -27.96
CA ARG A 341 31.35 1.99 -28.37
C ARG A 341 30.44 1.59 -27.20
N GLY A 342 29.13 1.69 -27.43
CA GLY A 342 28.09 1.27 -26.49
C GLY A 342 27.05 2.35 -26.17
N ALA A 343 26.31 2.13 -25.09
CA ALA A 343 25.33 3.06 -24.53
C ALA A 343 25.51 3.22 -23.02
N VAL A 344 25.09 4.35 -22.44
CA VAL A 344 25.16 4.62 -21.00
C VAL A 344 24.19 3.69 -20.25
N ALA A 345 24.71 2.82 -19.39
CA ALA A 345 23.90 2.05 -18.45
C ALA A 345 23.33 2.97 -17.37
N SER A 346 24.23 3.69 -16.68
CA SER A 346 23.90 4.70 -15.69
C SER A 346 25.05 5.72 -15.59
N CYS A 347 24.72 6.92 -15.12
CA CYS A 347 25.64 8.06 -15.06
C CYS A 347 25.47 8.85 -13.75
N SER A 348 26.61 9.37 -13.27
CA SER A 348 26.75 10.24 -12.09
C SER A 348 25.83 11.47 -12.17
N TYR A 349 25.52 12.08 -11.02
CA TYR A 349 24.73 13.32 -11.00
C TYR A 349 25.47 14.48 -11.67
N GLU A 350 26.80 14.43 -11.68
CA GLU A 350 27.72 15.33 -12.37
C GLU A 350 27.54 15.22 -13.89
N ALA A 351 27.61 14.01 -14.44
CA ALA A 351 27.33 13.76 -15.86
C ALA A 351 25.88 14.14 -16.25
N ARG A 352 24.91 13.97 -15.34
CA ARG A 352 23.52 14.39 -15.57
C ARG A 352 23.35 15.91 -15.71
N LYS A 353 24.23 16.73 -15.12
CA LYS A 353 24.22 18.20 -15.30
C LYS A 353 24.51 18.59 -16.76
N TYR A 354 25.37 17.84 -17.44
CA TYR A 354 25.64 17.97 -18.89
C TYR A 354 24.54 17.37 -19.79
N GLY A 355 23.44 16.88 -19.22
CA GLY A 355 22.36 16.25 -19.99
C GLY A 355 22.56 14.78 -20.33
N VAL A 356 23.65 14.13 -19.91
CA VAL A 356 23.87 12.69 -20.09
C VAL A 356 22.78 11.90 -19.33
N ARG A 357 22.24 10.83 -19.94
CA ARG A 357 21.17 9.98 -19.37
C ARG A 357 21.44 8.49 -19.68
N SER A 358 20.82 7.59 -18.92
CA SER A 358 20.76 6.16 -19.27
C SER A 358 20.12 5.93 -20.64
N ALA A 359 20.50 4.83 -21.30
CA ALA A 359 20.14 4.45 -22.67
C ALA A 359 20.61 5.43 -23.79
N MET A 360 21.29 6.52 -23.46
CA MET A 360 21.95 7.40 -24.43
C MET A 360 23.14 6.69 -25.09
N SER A 361 23.36 6.92 -26.40
CA SER A 361 24.55 6.42 -27.10
C SER A 361 25.84 7.06 -26.55
N LEU A 362 26.94 6.31 -26.53
CA LEU A 362 28.23 6.82 -26.05
C LEU A 362 28.69 8.07 -26.83
N SER A 363 28.49 8.10 -28.15
CA SER A 363 28.82 9.25 -28.99
C SER A 363 28.10 10.53 -28.53
N ARG A 364 26.79 10.46 -28.26
CA ARG A 364 26.02 11.62 -27.77
C ARG A 364 26.38 11.99 -26.33
N ALA A 365 26.74 11.01 -25.50
CA ALA A 365 27.19 11.25 -24.14
C ALA A 365 28.55 12.00 -24.10
N LEU A 366 29.47 11.67 -25.01
CA LEU A 366 30.76 12.37 -25.18
C LEU A 366 30.60 13.74 -25.86
N GLU A 367 29.68 13.87 -26.82
CA GLU A 367 29.34 15.17 -27.42
C GLU A 367 28.81 16.17 -26.37
N LEU A 368 27.96 15.69 -25.44
CA LEU A 368 27.44 16.48 -24.33
C LEU A 368 28.46 16.72 -23.20
N CYS A 369 29.40 15.79 -23.00
CA CYS A 369 30.39 15.84 -21.94
C CYS A 369 31.74 15.26 -22.42
N PRO A 370 32.59 16.04 -23.10
CA PRO A 370 33.83 15.53 -23.69
C PRO A 370 34.83 14.95 -22.67
N GLY A 371 34.79 15.43 -21.42
CA GLY A 371 35.59 14.92 -20.31
C GLY A 371 34.94 13.80 -19.49
N LEU A 372 33.91 13.11 -20.02
CA LEU A 372 33.19 12.05 -19.30
C LEU A 372 34.09 10.83 -19.03
N ILE A 373 34.35 10.53 -17.76
CA ILE A 373 35.13 9.36 -17.37
C ILE A 373 34.28 8.09 -17.60
N LEU A 374 34.82 7.14 -18.36
CA LEU A 374 34.10 5.92 -18.76
C LEU A 374 34.53 4.71 -17.93
N ARG A 375 33.56 3.96 -17.39
CA ARG A 375 33.76 2.65 -16.75
C ARG A 375 32.98 1.57 -17.54
N PRO A 376 33.52 0.35 -17.73
CA PRO A 376 32.77 -0.76 -18.34
C PRO A 376 31.79 -1.34 -17.31
N VAL A 377 30.74 -2.03 -17.78
CA VAL A 377 29.68 -2.58 -16.90
C VAL A 377 30.12 -3.84 -16.14
N ASP A 378 30.39 -3.71 -14.85
CA ASP A 378 30.76 -4.83 -13.96
C ASP A 378 29.54 -5.43 -13.24
N LYS A 379 28.84 -6.32 -13.95
CA LYS A 379 27.60 -6.93 -13.43
C LYS A 379 27.82 -7.76 -12.16
N GLU A 380 28.97 -8.40 -11.99
CA GLU A 380 29.18 -9.31 -10.85
C GLU A 380 29.40 -8.51 -9.57
N TYR A 381 30.22 -7.45 -9.63
CA TYR A 381 30.38 -6.51 -8.53
C TYR A 381 29.07 -5.80 -8.17
N TYR A 382 28.31 -5.30 -9.15
CA TYR A 382 27.04 -4.62 -8.85
C TYR A 382 25.99 -5.56 -8.23
N ASN A 383 26.01 -6.87 -8.57
CA ASN A 383 25.14 -7.85 -7.91
C ASN A 383 25.57 -8.15 -6.47
N LEU A 384 26.89 -8.17 -6.18
CA LEU A 384 27.39 -8.36 -4.82
C LEU A 384 26.98 -7.20 -3.90
N ILE A 385 27.11 -5.95 -4.36
CA ILE A 385 26.65 -4.76 -3.62
C ILE A 385 25.12 -4.76 -3.48
N SER A 386 24.39 -5.15 -4.53
CA SER A 386 22.93 -5.30 -4.47
C SER A 386 22.50 -6.29 -3.39
N GLN A 387 23.13 -7.47 -3.33
CA GLN A 387 22.84 -8.48 -2.32
C GLN A 387 23.15 -8.02 -0.88
N GLN A 388 24.08 -7.08 -0.69
CA GLN A 388 24.32 -6.44 0.62
C GLN A 388 23.15 -5.52 1.01
N VAL A 389 22.71 -4.65 0.10
CA VAL A 389 21.55 -3.75 0.32
C VAL A 389 20.26 -4.54 0.54
N MET A 390 19.99 -5.57 -0.28
CA MET A 390 18.73 -6.32 -0.21
C MET A 390 18.62 -7.14 1.09
N ARG A 391 19.71 -7.79 1.56
CA ARG A 391 19.72 -8.48 2.86
C ARG A 391 19.44 -7.52 4.02
N LEU A 392 20.01 -6.31 3.99
CA LEU A 392 19.71 -5.29 4.99
C LEU A 392 18.22 -4.86 4.94
N LEU A 393 17.65 -4.73 3.74
CA LEU A 393 16.22 -4.41 3.59
C LEU A 393 15.29 -5.54 4.05
N GLU A 394 15.69 -6.81 3.98
CA GLU A 394 14.93 -7.95 4.53
C GLU A 394 14.73 -7.82 6.06
N GLU A 395 15.71 -7.27 6.81
CA GLU A 395 15.58 -7.01 8.24
C GLU A 395 14.47 -5.99 8.57
N TYR A 396 14.24 -5.03 7.67
CA TYR A 396 13.22 -3.98 7.78
C TYR A 396 11.87 -4.36 7.15
N ALA A 397 11.77 -5.49 6.45
CA ALA A 397 10.57 -5.90 5.74
C ALA A 397 9.71 -6.89 6.54
N ASP A 398 8.39 -6.77 6.44
CA ASP A 398 7.45 -7.89 6.61
C ASP A 398 7.39 -8.75 5.33
N VAL A 399 7.50 -8.12 4.17
CA VAL A 399 7.65 -8.75 2.84
C VAL A 399 8.51 -7.84 1.96
N LEU A 400 9.50 -8.40 1.26
CA LEU A 400 10.36 -7.69 0.30
C LEU A 400 10.13 -8.20 -1.13
N GLU A 401 10.07 -7.27 -2.08
CA GLU A 401 9.99 -7.52 -3.52
C GLU A 401 11.12 -6.79 -4.24
N GLN A 402 12.19 -7.50 -4.57
CA GLN A 402 13.29 -6.95 -5.37
C GLN A 402 12.85 -6.80 -6.83
N THR A 403 12.64 -5.57 -7.30
CA THR A 403 12.20 -5.27 -8.68
C THR A 403 13.36 -5.16 -9.66
N SER A 404 14.51 -4.61 -9.24
CA SER A 404 15.75 -4.58 -10.01
C SER A 404 16.98 -4.89 -9.16
N ILE A 405 18.18 -4.65 -9.69
CA ILE A 405 19.44 -4.69 -8.94
C ILE A 405 19.57 -3.50 -7.96
N ASP A 406 18.86 -2.41 -8.20
CA ASP A 406 18.96 -1.11 -7.53
C ASP A 406 17.65 -0.58 -6.92
N GLU A 407 16.53 -1.28 -7.07
CA GLU A 407 15.25 -0.94 -6.43
C GLU A 407 14.49 -2.16 -5.87
N ALA A 408 13.70 -1.91 -4.82
CA ALA A 408 12.80 -2.87 -4.20
C ALA A 408 11.58 -2.18 -3.55
N TYR A 409 10.45 -2.89 -3.50
CA TYR A 409 9.36 -2.58 -2.57
C TYR A 409 9.51 -3.38 -1.28
N ILE A 410 9.13 -2.78 -0.16
CA ILE A 410 8.90 -3.50 1.10
C ILE A 410 7.54 -3.10 1.70
N ASP A 411 6.85 -4.07 2.28
CA ASP A 411 5.75 -3.83 3.22
C ASP A 411 6.35 -3.83 4.64
N CYS A 412 6.08 -2.79 5.43
CA CYS A 412 6.57 -2.62 6.80
C CYS A 412 5.42 -2.51 7.81
N THR A 413 4.19 -2.86 7.41
CA THR A 413 2.96 -2.54 8.16
C THR A 413 2.96 -3.14 9.56
N LYS A 414 3.39 -4.40 9.73
CA LYS A 414 3.42 -5.05 11.04
C LYS A 414 4.65 -4.62 11.82
N LYS A 415 5.83 -4.50 11.20
CA LYS A 415 7.06 -4.01 11.85
C LYS A 415 6.84 -2.66 12.55
N ILE A 416 6.21 -1.70 11.86
CA ILE A 416 5.91 -0.38 12.41
C ILE A 416 4.80 -0.45 13.47
N THR A 417 3.72 -1.20 13.21
CA THR A 417 2.62 -1.38 14.19
C THR A 417 3.11 -2.03 15.49
N MET A 418 4.02 -3.00 15.41
CA MET A 418 4.65 -3.64 16.56
C MET A 418 5.46 -2.62 17.37
N GLN A 419 6.35 -1.86 16.72
CA GLN A 419 7.17 -0.84 17.40
C GLN A 419 6.34 0.28 18.04
N GLN A 420 5.16 0.59 17.49
CA GLN A 420 4.20 1.52 18.10
C GLN A 420 3.47 0.90 19.31
N ASN A 421 3.26 -0.42 19.33
CA ASN A 421 2.64 -1.15 20.44
C ASN A 421 3.63 -1.56 21.55
N THR A 422 4.94 -1.60 21.30
CA THR A 422 5.97 -1.90 22.32
C THR A 422 6.19 -0.76 23.31
N TYR A 423 5.60 0.42 23.07
CA TYR A 423 5.53 1.53 24.03
C TYR A 423 4.07 1.83 24.45
N PRO A 424 3.39 0.96 25.21
CA PRO A 424 2.15 1.34 25.88
C PRO A 424 2.41 2.48 26.86
N LEU A 425 1.38 3.29 27.11
CA LEU A 425 1.36 4.18 28.27
C LEU A 425 1.40 3.32 29.55
N GLU A 426 2.48 3.40 30.32
CA GLU A 426 2.48 2.84 31.67
C GLU A 426 1.39 3.52 32.51
N SER A 427 0.59 2.70 33.18
CA SER A 427 -0.42 3.19 34.12
C SER A 427 0.27 3.85 35.31
N THR A 428 -0.20 5.03 35.70
CA THR A 428 0.22 5.69 36.94
C THR A 428 -0.26 4.86 38.14
N SER A 429 0.54 3.88 38.54
CA SER A 429 0.32 3.09 39.74
C SER A 429 0.57 3.97 40.96
N THR A 430 -0.45 4.13 41.80
CA THR A 430 -0.37 4.93 43.03
C THR A 430 0.41 4.18 44.11
N ALA A 431 1.74 4.19 43.99
CA ALA A 431 2.64 3.69 45.02
C ALA A 431 2.69 4.67 46.21
N ASN A 432 2.42 4.18 47.42
CA ASN A 432 2.34 5.01 48.62
C ASN A 432 3.68 5.64 49.00
N CYS A 433 3.68 6.93 49.34
CA CYS A 433 4.81 7.57 50.01
C CYS A 433 5.02 6.97 51.41
N ARG A 434 6.19 6.36 51.64
CA ARG A 434 6.81 6.26 52.97
C ARG A 434 8.30 6.56 52.85
N SER A 435 8.82 7.29 53.82
CA SER A 435 10.23 7.67 53.94
C SER A 435 11.10 6.48 54.36
N ASN A 436 12.40 6.55 54.04
CA ASN A 436 13.49 6.68 55.02
C ASN A 436 14.82 6.94 54.28
N GLU A 437 15.94 7.06 55.00
CA GLU A 437 17.04 7.97 54.66
C GLU A 437 18.38 7.29 54.29
N SER A 438 19.06 7.85 53.27
CA SER A 438 20.53 8.10 53.24
C SER A 438 21.53 6.90 53.26
N PRO A 439 22.86 7.11 53.14
CA PRO A 439 23.58 7.71 51.99
C PRO A 439 24.86 6.92 51.57
N LEU A 440 25.76 7.55 50.76
CA LEU A 440 27.14 7.14 50.34
C LEU A 440 27.21 6.16 49.14
N SER A 441 28.24 6.16 48.26
CA SER A 441 29.47 6.98 48.08
C SER A 441 29.71 7.25 46.56
N GLN A 442 30.27 8.39 46.11
CA GLN A 442 31.70 8.59 45.75
C GLN A 442 32.41 7.37 45.11
N ASP A 443 33.15 7.47 43.98
CA ASP A 443 33.40 8.57 43.01
C ASP A 443 33.93 7.96 41.66
N SER A 444 34.43 8.59 40.58
CA SER A 444 35.00 9.93 40.28
C SER A 444 35.06 10.28 38.77
N SER A 445 35.42 11.54 38.46
CA SER A 445 35.91 12.17 37.20
C SER A 445 35.95 11.45 35.84
N TYR A 446 35.39 12.11 34.80
CA TYR A 446 36.16 12.74 33.70
C TYR A 446 35.34 13.77 32.88
N GLN A 447 35.97 14.89 32.50
CA GLN A 447 35.46 15.96 31.63
C GLN A 447 36.27 16.00 30.31
N SER A 448 35.85 16.59 29.18
CA SER A 448 34.52 16.94 28.63
C SER A 448 34.68 17.51 27.21
N SER A 449 33.76 17.23 26.26
CA SER A 449 33.74 17.91 24.95
C SER A 449 32.35 17.99 24.29
N SER A 450 31.39 18.56 25.04
CA SER A 450 30.20 19.29 24.55
C SER A 450 29.56 18.88 23.21
N ILE A 451 28.52 18.04 23.28
CA ILE A 451 27.42 18.01 22.29
C ILE A 451 26.26 18.86 22.88
N PRO A 452 25.50 19.65 22.09
CA PRO A 452 24.40 20.47 22.62
C PRO A 452 23.26 19.61 23.17
N SER A 453 23.09 19.59 24.49
CA SER A 453 22.08 18.80 25.20
C SER A 453 20.72 19.51 25.27
N SER A 454 19.98 19.53 24.17
CA SER A 454 18.56 19.94 24.19
C SER A 454 17.71 18.87 24.88
N GLN A 455 17.56 18.98 26.20
CA GLN A 455 16.64 18.14 26.98
C GLN A 455 15.18 18.44 26.59
N SER A 456 14.60 17.62 25.73
CA SER A 456 13.16 17.56 25.50
C SER A 456 12.59 16.27 26.08
N ASN A 457 12.02 16.33 27.28
CA ASN A 457 11.24 15.22 27.85
C ASN A 457 9.92 15.08 27.07
N GLY A 458 9.97 14.32 25.97
CA GLY A 458 8.82 13.94 25.17
C GLY A 458 8.89 12.46 24.83
N HIS A 459 7.85 11.69 25.18
CA HIS A 459 7.77 10.27 24.83
C HIS A 459 7.65 10.13 23.31
N ASN A 460 8.74 9.73 22.67
CA ASN A 460 8.87 9.76 21.21
C ASN A 460 8.09 8.60 20.57
N SER A 461 6.82 8.86 20.23
CA SER A 461 5.98 7.91 19.48
C SER A 461 6.61 7.64 18.12
N PHE A 462 7.09 6.41 17.93
CA PHE A 462 7.90 6.04 16.79
C PHE A 462 7.11 6.11 15.46
N SER A 463 7.51 6.99 14.55
CA SER A 463 6.71 7.29 13.35
C SER A 463 7.18 6.57 12.08
N VAL A 464 6.29 6.54 11.07
CA VAL A 464 6.60 6.04 9.72
C VAL A 464 7.80 6.77 9.10
N LYS A 465 8.00 8.06 9.41
CA LYS A 465 9.14 8.85 8.95
C LYS A 465 10.44 8.35 9.58
N ASP A 466 10.42 8.02 10.87
CA ASP A 466 11.61 7.60 11.60
C ASP A 466 12.06 6.20 11.16
N TYR A 467 11.13 5.31 10.81
CA TYR A 467 11.44 4.02 10.19
C TYR A 467 12.12 4.20 8.82
N ALA A 468 11.57 5.06 7.95
CA ALA A 468 12.15 5.33 6.64
C ALA A 468 13.53 6.02 6.74
N LEU A 469 13.71 6.93 7.69
CA LEU A 469 15.02 7.53 7.98
C LEU A 469 16.01 6.49 8.51
N LYS A 470 15.59 5.60 9.41
CA LYS A 470 16.44 4.52 9.93
C LYS A 470 16.95 3.62 8.81
N ILE A 471 16.10 3.24 7.85
CA ILE A 471 16.50 2.47 6.66
C ILE A 471 17.58 3.23 5.86
N LYS A 472 17.37 4.53 5.58
CA LYS A 472 18.35 5.37 4.86
C LYS A 472 19.70 5.43 5.59
N TYR A 473 19.69 5.61 6.91
CA TYR A 473 20.92 5.65 7.71
C TYR A 473 21.63 4.29 7.73
N SER A 474 20.93 3.19 7.97
CA SER A 474 21.55 1.86 7.95
C SER A 474 22.13 1.50 6.59
N ILE A 475 21.49 1.87 5.47
CA ILE A 475 22.06 1.68 4.13
C ILE A 475 23.34 2.51 3.96
N ARG A 476 23.33 3.79 4.38
CA ARG A 476 24.51 4.66 4.31
C ARG A 476 25.65 4.14 5.17
N GLU A 477 25.39 3.64 6.38
CA GLU A 477 26.42 3.11 7.29
C GLU A 477 26.94 1.74 6.85
N GLN A 478 26.04 0.77 6.63
CA GLN A 478 26.39 -0.63 6.42
C GLN A 478 26.66 -1.01 4.96
N CYS A 479 26.31 -0.16 4.00
CA CYS A 479 26.61 -0.35 2.57
C CYS A 479 27.62 0.68 2.04
N GLY A 480 28.59 1.09 2.86
CA GLY A 480 29.80 1.82 2.43
C GLY A 480 29.59 3.30 2.05
N GLY A 481 28.49 3.92 2.48
CA GLY A 481 28.17 5.31 2.18
C GLY A 481 27.12 5.53 1.08
N LEU A 482 26.58 4.46 0.49
CA LEU A 482 25.56 4.55 -0.56
C LEU A 482 24.33 5.34 -0.11
N ALA A 483 23.79 6.17 -1.01
CA ALA A 483 22.54 6.89 -0.82
C ALA A 483 21.38 6.16 -1.50
N CYS A 484 20.20 6.23 -0.88
CA CYS A 484 18.95 5.77 -1.47
C CYS A 484 17.86 6.83 -1.30
N SER A 485 16.91 6.86 -2.23
CA SER A 485 15.72 7.71 -2.13
C SER A 485 14.51 6.83 -1.83
N ILE A 486 13.76 7.19 -0.79
CA ILE A 486 12.62 6.39 -0.33
C ILE A 486 11.32 7.14 -0.58
N GLY A 487 10.35 6.44 -1.14
CA GLY A 487 8.96 6.88 -1.23
C GLY A 487 8.08 6.01 -0.35
N VAL A 488 7.18 6.61 0.44
CA VAL A 488 6.30 5.88 1.35
C VAL A 488 4.84 6.19 1.02
N ALA A 489 4.02 5.15 0.81
CA ALA A 489 2.59 5.27 0.49
C ALA A 489 1.81 3.99 0.87
N THR A 490 0.50 3.96 0.64
CA THR A 490 -0.36 2.79 0.92
C THR A 490 -0.37 1.71 -0.17
N ASN A 491 0.27 1.98 -1.30
CA ASN A 491 0.33 1.14 -2.50
C ASN A 491 1.66 1.35 -3.25
N LYS A 492 1.98 0.46 -4.19
CA LYS A 492 3.28 0.36 -4.87
C LYS A 492 3.48 1.48 -5.89
N SER A 493 2.49 1.75 -6.75
CA SER A 493 2.62 2.83 -7.74
C SER A 493 2.82 4.20 -7.09
N THR A 494 2.12 4.50 -5.99
CA THR A 494 2.29 5.78 -5.28
C THR A 494 3.65 5.85 -4.57
N SER A 495 4.13 4.76 -3.94
CA SER A 495 5.44 4.76 -3.27
C SER A 495 6.60 4.86 -4.26
N LYS A 496 6.50 4.22 -5.44
CA LYS A 496 7.47 4.39 -6.53
C LYS A 496 7.56 5.85 -6.99
N ILE A 497 6.42 6.46 -7.34
CA ILE A 497 6.33 7.86 -7.75
C ILE A 497 6.91 8.79 -6.67
N ALA A 498 6.61 8.53 -5.40
CA ALA A 498 7.16 9.27 -4.27
C ALA A 498 8.70 9.13 -4.16
N SER A 499 9.25 7.95 -4.42
CA SER A 499 10.71 7.71 -4.34
C SER A 499 11.51 8.48 -5.40
N ASP A 500 10.90 8.73 -6.57
CA ASP A 500 11.48 9.56 -7.64
C ASP A 500 11.33 11.07 -7.38
N PHE A 501 10.32 11.49 -6.60
CA PHE A 501 9.92 12.90 -6.45
C PHE A 501 10.97 13.83 -5.79
N GLN A 502 11.88 13.29 -4.96
CA GLN A 502 12.91 14.07 -4.24
C GLN A 502 14.34 13.54 -4.46
N LYS A 503 14.64 12.91 -5.60
CA LYS A 503 16.03 12.45 -5.89
C LYS A 503 16.98 13.64 -6.11
N PRO A 504 18.24 13.60 -5.60
CA PRO A 504 18.89 12.50 -4.89
C PRO A 504 18.69 12.50 -3.36
N ASP A 505 18.94 11.33 -2.74
CA ASP A 505 18.89 11.11 -1.27
C ASP A 505 17.57 11.53 -0.59
N GLY A 506 16.46 11.50 -1.34
CA GLY A 506 15.16 12.00 -0.88
C GLY A 506 14.45 11.11 0.14
N LEU A 507 13.41 11.67 0.75
CA LEU A 507 12.39 10.94 1.51
C LEU A 507 11.02 11.60 1.32
N THR A 508 10.21 11.05 0.41
CA THR A 508 8.85 11.53 0.16
C THR A 508 7.85 10.63 0.87
N ILE A 509 7.02 11.21 1.74
CA ILE A 509 5.96 10.48 2.45
C ILE A 509 4.62 11.00 1.93
N VAL A 510 3.81 10.12 1.36
CA VAL A 510 2.48 10.43 0.83
C VAL A 510 1.45 9.77 1.74
N TYR A 511 0.85 10.57 2.63
CA TYR A 511 -0.15 10.06 3.56
C TYR A 511 -1.44 9.62 2.82
N PRO A 512 -2.20 8.65 3.36
CA PRO A 512 -3.37 8.07 2.69
C PRO A 512 -4.38 9.14 2.22
N GLN A 513 -4.69 10.09 3.10
CA GLN A 513 -5.55 11.25 2.89
C GLN A 513 -5.02 12.25 1.84
N GLU A 514 -3.71 12.26 1.58
CA GLU A 514 -3.07 13.17 0.61
C GLU A 514 -2.91 12.53 -0.77
N THR A 515 -2.89 11.20 -0.88
CA THR A 515 -2.62 10.44 -2.10
C THR A 515 -3.27 11.01 -3.38
N ARG A 516 -4.59 11.30 -3.39
CA ARG A 516 -5.25 11.85 -4.59
C ARG A 516 -4.76 13.25 -4.95
N ASN A 517 -4.46 14.09 -3.96
CA ASN A 517 -3.98 15.48 -4.10
C ASN A 517 -2.47 15.57 -4.39
N PHE A 518 -1.70 14.53 -4.04
CA PHE A 518 -0.33 14.35 -4.49
C PHE A 518 -0.31 13.91 -5.97
N LEU A 519 -1.01 12.83 -6.29
CA LEU A 519 -1.02 12.24 -7.64
C LEU A 519 -1.61 13.20 -8.68
N SER A 520 -2.72 13.90 -8.38
CA SER A 520 -3.48 14.66 -9.39
C SER A 520 -2.68 15.72 -10.15
N LYS A 521 -1.58 16.20 -9.59
CA LYS A 521 -0.71 17.27 -10.12
C LYS A 521 0.40 16.76 -11.05
N LEU A 522 0.57 15.45 -11.14
CA LEU A 522 1.66 14.80 -11.85
C LEU A 522 1.24 14.40 -13.27
N ASN A 523 2.19 14.27 -14.19
CA ASN A 523 1.92 13.85 -15.57
C ASN A 523 1.67 12.32 -15.64
N VAL A 524 0.87 11.87 -16.61
CA VAL A 524 0.55 10.43 -16.75
C VAL A 524 1.77 9.55 -17.10
N ASP A 525 2.83 10.12 -17.67
CA ASP A 525 4.12 9.43 -17.94
C ASP A 525 4.97 9.20 -16.68
N GLN A 526 4.56 9.74 -15.51
CA GLN A 526 5.19 9.44 -14.23
C GLN A 526 4.66 8.13 -13.60
N ILE A 527 3.55 7.56 -14.11
CA ILE A 527 3.04 6.26 -13.66
C ILE A 527 3.92 5.14 -14.27
N SER A 528 4.56 4.35 -13.41
CA SER A 528 5.32 3.18 -13.84
C SER A 528 4.43 2.23 -14.65
N GLY A 529 4.87 1.88 -15.87
CA GLY A 529 4.09 1.12 -16.85
C GLY A 529 3.39 1.94 -17.93
N ILE A 530 3.21 3.26 -17.75
CA ILE A 530 2.69 4.16 -18.81
C ILE A 530 3.87 4.67 -19.66
N GLY A 531 4.33 3.82 -20.58
CA GLY A 531 5.38 4.17 -21.54
C GLY A 531 4.89 5.10 -22.67
N VAL A 532 5.85 5.70 -23.39
CA VAL A 532 5.66 6.77 -24.40
C VAL A 532 4.46 6.58 -25.35
N LYS A 533 4.21 5.35 -25.84
CA LYS A 533 3.05 5.05 -26.71
C LYS A 533 1.72 5.24 -25.99
N THR A 534 1.61 4.77 -24.74
CA THR A 534 0.43 4.92 -23.88
C THR A 534 0.27 6.39 -23.48
N THR A 535 1.36 7.07 -23.11
CA THR A 535 1.39 8.51 -22.84
C THR A 535 0.83 9.31 -24.01
N LYS A 536 1.28 9.02 -25.25
CA LYS A 536 0.73 9.68 -26.44
C LYS A 536 -0.77 9.38 -26.58
N SER A 537 -1.18 8.12 -26.53
CA SER A 537 -2.61 7.78 -26.68
C SER A 537 -3.51 8.34 -25.57
N LEU A 538 -2.98 8.66 -24.39
CA LEU A 538 -3.70 9.39 -23.34
C LEU A 538 -3.80 10.89 -23.68
N LYS A 539 -2.70 11.51 -24.10
CA LYS A 539 -2.69 12.92 -24.54
C LYS A 539 -3.59 13.14 -25.76
N ASP A 540 -3.62 12.19 -26.71
CA ASP A 540 -4.55 12.15 -27.85
C ASP A 540 -6.05 12.04 -27.42
N MET A 541 -6.34 11.58 -26.21
CA MET A 541 -7.70 11.52 -25.64
C MET A 541 -8.09 12.77 -24.82
N GLY A 542 -7.16 13.72 -24.66
CA GLY A 542 -7.30 14.89 -23.79
C GLY A 542 -6.80 14.70 -22.34
N ILE A 543 -6.03 13.64 -22.07
CA ILE A 543 -5.59 13.23 -20.73
C ILE A 543 -4.08 13.52 -20.60
N GLN A 544 -3.69 14.52 -19.81
CA GLN A 544 -2.30 14.94 -19.66
C GLN A 544 -1.76 14.65 -18.26
N ILE A 545 -2.53 14.98 -17.23
CA ILE A 545 -2.18 14.77 -15.81
C ILE A 545 -2.97 13.60 -15.22
N ILE A 546 -2.44 13.01 -14.15
CA ILE A 546 -3.10 11.92 -13.42
C ILE A 546 -4.45 12.38 -12.85
N GLY A 547 -4.61 13.69 -12.58
CA GLY A 547 -5.90 14.29 -12.19
C GLY A 547 -6.99 14.12 -13.25
N ASP A 548 -6.65 14.23 -14.53
CA ASP A 548 -7.57 13.97 -15.64
C ASP A 548 -7.95 12.47 -15.65
N LEU A 549 -6.94 11.61 -15.62
CA LEU A 549 -7.06 10.14 -15.67
C LEU A 549 -7.91 9.58 -14.50
N ALA A 550 -7.89 10.24 -13.35
CA ALA A 550 -8.67 9.88 -12.17
C ALA A 550 -10.17 10.21 -12.30
N ASN A 551 -10.53 11.11 -13.21
CA ASN A 551 -11.89 11.65 -13.39
C ASN A 551 -12.54 11.19 -14.71
N VAL A 552 -11.78 10.62 -15.65
CA VAL A 552 -12.27 10.05 -16.91
C VAL A 552 -13.14 8.82 -16.65
N ASP A 553 -14.19 8.65 -17.47
CA ASP A 553 -15.03 7.45 -17.47
C ASP A 553 -14.18 6.20 -17.77
N ILE A 554 -14.27 5.23 -16.85
CA ILE A 554 -13.60 3.95 -16.95
C ILE A 554 -14.02 3.17 -18.21
N GLN A 555 -15.25 3.33 -18.72
CA GLN A 555 -15.69 2.65 -19.95
C GLN A 555 -14.78 3.04 -21.12
N ARG A 556 -14.64 4.34 -21.38
CA ARG A 556 -13.77 4.93 -22.42
C ARG A 556 -12.29 4.52 -22.29
N LEU A 557 -11.80 4.32 -21.06
CA LEU A 557 -10.45 3.76 -20.83
C LEU A 557 -10.38 2.26 -21.16
N THR A 558 -11.39 1.47 -20.79
CA THR A 558 -11.43 0.02 -21.07
C THR A 558 -11.68 -0.32 -22.54
N GLU A 559 -12.37 0.54 -23.30
CA GLU A 559 -12.50 0.44 -24.75
C GLU A 559 -11.16 0.67 -25.45
N ARG A 560 -10.45 1.75 -25.09
CA ARG A 560 -9.20 2.13 -25.77
C ARG A 560 -8.00 1.26 -25.41
N PHE A 561 -7.91 0.79 -24.17
CA PHE A 561 -6.73 0.08 -23.65
C PHE A 561 -7.02 -1.37 -23.21
N GLY A 562 -8.27 -1.82 -23.32
CA GLY A 562 -8.71 -3.12 -22.82
C GLY A 562 -9.04 -3.12 -21.32
N LYS A 563 -9.96 -4.00 -20.92
CA LYS A 563 -10.56 -4.05 -19.57
C LYS A 563 -9.54 -4.05 -18.41
N LYS A 564 -8.46 -4.82 -18.52
CA LYS A 564 -7.42 -4.90 -17.47
C LYS A 564 -6.64 -3.58 -17.35
N GLN A 565 -6.15 -3.05 -18.47
CA GLN A 565 -5.28 -1.88 -18.48
C GLN A 565 -6.03 -0.59 -18.11
N GLY A 566 -7.25 -0.41 -18.64
CA GLY A 566 -8.09 0.74 -18.33
C GLY A 566 -8.46 0.82 -16.85
N LEU A 567 -8.85 -0.31 -16.24
CA LEU A 567 -9.13 -0.40 -14.81
C LEU A 567 -7.89 -0.12 -13.95
N TRP A 568 -6.74 -0.71 -14.31
CA TRP A 568 -5.48 -0.53 -13.58
C TRP A 568 -5.01 0.95 -13.59
N MET A 569 -5.03 1.61 -14.76
CA MET A 569 -4.69 3.04 -14.86
C MET A 569 -5.62 3.92 -14.03
N TRP A 570 -6.94 3.65 -14.08
CA TRP A 570 -7.93 4.39 -13.29
C TRP A 570 -7.75 4.14 -11.78
N GLN A 571 -7.44 2.91 -11.36
CA GLN A 571 -7.17 2.56 -9.96
C GLN A 571 -5.95 3.31 -9.42
N ILE A 572 -4.82 3.33 -10.14
CA ILE A 572 -3.64 4.10 -9.74
C ILE A 572 -3.98 5.58 -9.63
N ALA A 573 -4.61 6.16 -10.65
CA ALA A 573 -4.95 7.58 -10.67
C ALA A 573 -5.88 8.01 -9.51
N ASN A 574 -6.73 7.09 -9.04
CA ASN A 574 -7.60 7.29 -7.87
C ASN A 574 -6.92 6.99 -6.52
N GLY A 575 -5.66 6.52 -6.49
CA GLY A 575 -4.97 6.07 -5.28
C GLY A 575 -5.45 4.72 -4.73
N LYS A 576 -6.13 3.91 -5.56
CA LYS A 576 -6.85 2.68 -5.21
C LYS A 576 -6.22 1.41 -5.81
N GLU A 577 -4.91 1.42 -6.07
CA GLU A 577 -4.16 0.20 -6.38
C GLU A 577 -4.13 -0.71 -5.14
N ASN A 578 -4.49 -1.99 -5.30
CA ASN A 578 -4.55 -2.97 -4.21
C ASN A 578 -3.47 -4.04 -4.29
N ASP A 579 -2.57 -3.95 -5.27
CA ASP A 579 -1.50 -4.93 -5.49
C ASP A 579 -0.63 -5.08 -4.24
N LEU A 580 -0.23 -6.33 -3.97
CA LEU A 580 0.60 -6.68 -2.82
C LEU A 580 2.09 -6.54 -3.17
N VAL A 581 2.90 -6.25 -2.16
CA VAL A 581 4.34 -6.54 -2.20
C VAL A 581 4.45 -8.06 -2.01
N VAL A 582 5.11 -8.74 -2.95
CA VAL A 582 5.27 -10.20 -2.92
C VAL A 582 6.72 -10.59 -3.23
N PRO A 583 7.28 -11.64 -2.61
CA PRO A 583 8.63 -12.09 -2.95
C PRO A 583 8.71 -12.40 -4.44
N ARG A 584 9.79 -11.96 -5.09
CA ARG A 584 9.93 -12.07 -6.55
C ARG A 584 9.90 -13.55 -6.97
N GLU A 585 8.91 -13.92 -7.78
CA GLU A 585 8.77 -15.26 -8.34
C GLU A 585 9.93 -15.60 -9.31
N ASP A 586 9.98 -16.89 -9.68
CA ASP A 586 11.01 -17.41 -10.57
C ASP A 586 10.97 -16.82 -11.99
N ASN A 587 12.10 -16.96 -12.69
CA ASN A 587 12.25 -16.44 -14.03
C ASN A 587 11.38 -17.27 -14.99
N ILE A 588 10.34 -16.68 -15.59
CA ILE A 588 9.52 -17.34 -16.63
C ILE A 588 10.30 -17.60 -17.95
N SER A 589 11.40 -16.87 -18.14
CA SER A 589 12.34 -17.06 -19.25
C SER A 589 13.73 -16.51 -18.90
N LEU A 590 14.74 -16.98 -19.61
CA LEU A 590 16.09 -16.42 -19.67
C LEU A 590 16.44 -16.11 -21.12
N SER A 591 17.33 -15.16 -21.34
CA SER A 591 17.88 -14.90 -22.68
C SER A 591 19.33 -14.41 -22.62
N THR A 592 20.00 -14.52 -23.76
CA THR A 592 21.20 -13.73 -24.06
C THR A 592 21.06 -13.13 -25.46
N GLU A 593 21.47 -11.89 -25.62
CA GLU A 593 21.35 -11.14 -26.88
C GLU A 593 22.58 -10.27 -27.09
N GLU A 594 23.08 -10.22 -28.33
CA GLU A 594 24.29 -9.50 -28.70
C GLU A 594 24.04 -8.59 -29.90
N THR A 595 24.58 -7.37 -29.85
CA THR A 595 24.67 -6.47 -31.01
C THR A 595 26.04 -6.60 -31.62
N LEU A 596 26.11 -6.87 -32.92
CA LEU A 596 27.35 -7.14 -33.64
C LEU A 596 28.20 -5.88 -33.85
N LEU A 597 29.45 -6.07 -34.29
CA LEU A 597 30.31 -4.99 -34.80
C LEU A 597 29.70 -4.40 -36.08
N GLU A 598 29.70 -5.21 -37.15
CA GLU A 598 29.01 -4.92 -38.40
C GLU A 598 27.79 -5.84 -38.56
N PRO A 599 26.73 -5.42 -39.28
CA PRO A 599 25.62 -6.30 -39.61
C PRO A 599 26.04 -7.41 -40.58
N ILE A 600 25.51 -8.62 -40.39
CA ILE A 600 25.80 -9.80 -41.23
C ILE A 600 24.55 -10.35 -41.90
N ARG A 601 24.67 -10.85 -43.13
CA ARG A 601 23.61 -11.56 -43.88
C ARG A 601 23.83 -13.06 -43.94
N ASP A 602 25.07 -13.52 -43.78
CA ASP A 602 25.42 -14.93 -43.92
C ASP A 602 24.83 -15.81 -42.81
N LYS A 603 24.26 -16.94 -43.22
CA LYS A 603 23.55 -17.87 -42.36
C LYS A 603 24.51 -18.74 -41.56
N GLU A 604 25.65 -19.15 -42.14
CA GLU A 604 26.64 -19.99 -41.47
C GLU A 604 27.35 -19.22 -40.34
N GLU A 605 27.71 -17.96 -40.57
CA GLU A 605 28.26 -17.07 -39.55
C GLU A 605 27.28 -16.82 -38.40
N ILE A 606 26.00 -16.54 -38.70
CA ILE A 606 24.95 -16.41 -37.67
C ILE A 606 24.83 -17.71 -36.86
N LEU A 607 24.78 -18.86 -37.51
CA LEU A 607 24.67 -20.17 -36.86
C LEU A 607 25.90 -20.48 -35.99
N LYS A 608 27.10 -20.13 -36.45
CA LYS A 608 28.36 -20.28 -35.72
C LYS A 608 28.41 -19.42 -34.45
N ILE A 609 27.88 -18.19 -34.48
CA ILE A 609 27.80 -17.33 -33.29
C ILE A 609 26.76 -17.88 -32.30
N LEU A 610 25.62 -18.38 -32.79
CA LEU A 610 24.57 -19.01 -31.98
C LEU A 610 25.07 -20.29 -31.27
N LEU A 611 25.65 -21.24 -32.03
CA LEU A 611 26.11 -22.54 -31.52
C LEU A 611 27.28 -22.45 -30.54
N SER A 612 28.12 -21.43 -30.68
CA SER A 612 29.28 -21.21 -29.80
C SER A 612 28.89 -20.41 -28.55
N ARG A 613 29.51 -19.24 -28.36
CA ARG A 613 29.44 -18.43 -27.14
C ARG A 613 28.02 -18.12 -26.67
N MET A 614 27.05 -17.92 -27.56
CA MET A 614 25.67 -17.63 -27.13
C MET A 614 24.99 -18.83 -26.47
N THR A 615 25.23 -20.04 -26.98
CA THR A 615 24.73 -21.28 -26.36
C THR A 615 25.41 -21.54 -25.03
N ASP A 616 26.74 -21.38 -24.93
CA ASP A 616 27.44 -21.48 -23.65
C ASP A 616 26.92 -20.47 -22.62
N ASP A 617 26.74 -19.22 -23.04
CA ASP A 617 26.32 -18.11 -22.18
C ASP A 617 24.87 -18.30 -21.65
N ILE A 618 23.94 -18.84 -22.45
CA ILE A 618 22.58 -19.15 -21.98
C ILE A 618 22.51 -20.46 -21.19
N TYR A 619 23.25 -21.51 -21.59
CA TYR A 619 23.31 -22.78 -20.86
C TYR A 619 23.88 -22.58 -19.45
N ASN A 620 25.01 -21.86 -19.33
CA ASN A 620 25.60 -21.55 -18.04
C ASN A 620 24.67 -20.74 -17.13
N ARG A 621 23.76 -19.91 -17.68
CA ARG A 621 22.73 -19.19 -16.90
C ARG A 621 21.60 -20.11 -16.43
N VAL A 622 21.16 -21.06 -17.27
CA VAL A 622 20.16 -22.08 -16.92
C VAL A 622 20.68 -22.97 -15.79
N THR A 623 21.87 -23.56 -15.97
CA THR A 623 22.50 -24.47 -15.00
C THR A 623 22.78 -23.77 -13.66
N ARG A 624 23.37 -22.56 -13.68
CA ARG A 624 23.68 -21.79 -12.47
C ARG A 624 22.45 -21.36 -11.67
N LYS A 625 21.30 -21.18 -12.34
CA LYS A 625 20.01 -20.89 -11.66
C LYS A 625 19.20 -22.15 -11.31
N GLY A 626 19.67 -23.34 -11.68
CA GLY A 626 18.99 -24.61 -11.37
C GLY A 626 17.67 -24.79 -12.11
N TYR A 627 17.55 -24.31 -13.36
CA TYR A 627 16.34 -24.49 -14.16
C TYR A 627 16.45 -25.67 -15.16
N GLU A 628 15.29 -26.26 -15.44
CA GLU A 628 14.99 -27.07 -16.63
C GLU A 628 14.02 -26.29 -17.53
N PHE A 629 13.96 -26.60 -18.83
CA PHE A 629 13.22 -25.77 -19.81
C PHE A 629 12.45 -26.59 -20.85
N LYS A 630 11.42 -26.01 -21.49
CA LYS A 630 10.76 -26.64 -22.67
C LYS A 630 10.92 -25.87 -23.97
N THR A 631 11.00 -24.55 -23.93
CA THR A 631 10.94 -23.71 -25.13
C THR A 631 12.28 -23.06 -25.39
N ILE A 632 12.77 -23.14 -26.63
CA ILE A 632 13.96 -22.45 -27.13
C ILE A 632 13.56 -21.62 -28.34
N GLY A 633 14.09 -20.41 -28.43
CA GLY A 633 13.85 -19.51 -29.56
C GLY A 633 15.07 -18.68 -29.94
N ILE A 634 15.20 -18.43 -31.25
CA ILE A 634 16.10 -17.43 -31.81
C ILE A 634 15.34 -16.11 -31.92
N LYS A 635 16.04 -15.01 -31.65
CA LYS A 635 15.61 -13.64 -31.92
C LYS A 635 16.63 -12.98 -32.85
N LEU A 636 16.17 -12.43 -33.97
CA LEU A 636 16.98 -11.59 -34.86
C LEU A 636 16.45 -10.16 -34.84
N VAL A 637 17.36 -9.19 -34.88
CA VAL A 637 17.06 -7.77 -35.06
C VAL A 637 17.78 -7.30 -36.31
N ARG A 638 16.98 -6.91 -37.31
CA ARG A 638 17.44 -6.50 -38.63
C ARG A 638 18.00 -5.07 -38.62
N SER A 639 18.68 -4.67 -39.69
CA SER A 639 19.31 -3.34 -39.80
C SER A 639 18.32 -2.18 -39.86
N ASN A 640 17.10 -2.43 -40.33
CA ASN A 640 15.94 -1.52 -40.23
C ASN A 640 15.23 -1.55 -38.86
N PHE A 641 15.82 -2.21 -37.85
CA PHE A 641 15.31 -2.39 -36.49
C PHE A 641 14.02 -3.23 -36.37
N THR A 642 13.56 -3.94 -37.42
CA THR A 642 12.53 -4.97 -37.23
C THR A 642 13.06 -6.10 -36.34
N ILE A 643 12.16 -6.68 -35.56
CA ILE A 643 12.47 -7.77 -34.62
C ILE A 643 11.69 -9.00 -35.06
N GLU A 644 12.39 -10.09 -35.29
CA GLU A 644 11.81 -11.39 -35.58
C GLU A 644 12.18 -12.40 -34.52
N THR A 645 11.26 -13.31 -34.22
CA THR A 645 11.49 -14.46 -33.35
C THR A 645 10.99 -15.73 -34.01
N ARG A 646 11.66 -16.85 -33.75
CA ARG A 646 11.20 -18.21 -34.08
C ARG A 646 11.52 -19.09 -32.88
N GLU A 647 10.55 -19.86 -32.42
CA GLU A 647 10.73 -20.76 -31.27
C GLU A 647 10.10 -22.14 -31.49
N THR A 648 10.59 -23.11 -30.72
CA THR A 648 10.11 -24.50 -30.68
C THR A 648 9.98 -24.94 -29.22
N THR A 649 9.08 -25.89 -28.94
CA THR A 649 8.79 -26.35 -27.59
C THR A 649 8.79 -27.88 -27.52
N TYR A 650 9.64 -28.43 -26.67
CA TYR A 650 9.67 -29.86 -26.34
C TYR A 650 8.46 -30.26 -25.49
N SER A 651 7.99 -31.50 -25.64
CA SER A 651 6.93 -32.07 -24.80
C SER A 651 7.39 -32.23 -23.35
N THR A 652 8.63 -32.68 -23.14
CA THR A 652 9.28 -32.89 -21.84
C THR A 652 10.31 -31.80 -21.52
N TYR A 653 10.59 -31.61 -20.23
CA TYR A 653 11.64 -30.67 -19.79
C TYR A 653 13.03 -31.17 -20.17
N GLN A 654 13.84 -30.23 -20.65
CA GLN A 654 15.21 -30.38 -21.13
C GLN A 654 16.20 -29.76 -20.14
N LYS A 655 17.43 -30.29 -20.13
CA LYS A 655 18.48 -29.94 -19.14
C LYS A 655 19.88 -29.79 -19.71
N SER A 656 20.13 -30.20 -20.96
CA SER A 656 21.48 -30.29 -21.52
C SER A 656 21.75 -29.20 -22.56
N LYS A 657 23.03 -29.03 -22.93
CA LYS A 657 23.45 -28.06 -23.95
C LYS A 657 23.00 -28.50 -25.35
N GLU A 658 22.94 -29.81 -25.56
CA GLU A 658 22.58 -30.48 -26.81
C GLU A 658 21.10 -30.28 -27.16
N SER A 659 20.22 -30.25 -26.15
CA SER A 659 18.82 -29.82 -26.31
C SER A 659 18.68 -28.36 -26.76
N ILE A 660 19.72 -27.54 -26.64
CA ILE A 660 19.75 -26.17 -27.16
C ILE A 660 20.30 -26.17 -28.59
N THR A 661 21.48 -26.76 -28.82
CA THR A 661 22.14 -26.73 -30.14
C THR A 661 21.33 -27.41 -31.23
N SER A 662 20.71 -28.57 -30.93
CA SER A 662 19.99 -29.42 -31.90
C SER A 662 18.78 -28.77 -32.58
N VAL A 663 18.31 -27.61 -32.10
CA VAL A 663 17.18 -26.87 -32.69
C VAL A 663 17.56 -25.52 -33.31
N LEU A 664 18.80 -25.04 -33.13
CA LEU A 664 19.15 -23.68 -33.58
C LEU A 664 19.15 -23.55 -35.11
N GLU A 665 19.69 -24.53 -35.83
CA GLU A 665 19.68 -24.53 -37.31
C GLU A 665 18.25 -24.58 -37.87
N MET A 666 17.46 -25.57 -37.43
CA MET A 666 16.03 -25.73 -37.77
C MET A 666 15.14 -24.54 -37.33
N LEU A 667 15.59 -23.69 -36.41
CA LEU A 667 14.94 -22.41 -36.10
C LEU A 667 15.43 -21.27 -36.98
N LEU A 668 16.71 -21.27 -37.37
CA LEU A 668 17.34 -20.29 -38.25
C LEU A 668 16.81 -20.41 -39.70
N ASP A 669 16.54 -21.64 -40.16
CA ASP A 669 15.89 -21.96 -41.44
C ASP A 669 14.54 -21.25 -41.65
N ARG A 670 13.88 -20.86 -40.56
CA ARG A 670 12.55 -20.23 -40.58
C ARG A 670 12.61 -18.72 -40.75
N PHE A 671 13.79 -18.12 -40.88
CA PHE A 671 13.99 -16.69 -41.14
C PHE A 671 14.43 -16.50 -42.60
N THR A 672 13.86 -15.49 -43.28
CA THR A 672 14.27 -15.10 -44.63
C THR A 672 15.59 -14.32 -44.58
N PHE A 673 16.51 -14.58 -45.52
CA PHE A 673 17.79 -13.86 -45.64
C PHE A 673 18.01 -13.25 -47.04
N GLU A 674 16.99 -13.29 -47.89
CA GLU A 674 17.02 -12.88 -49.30
C GLU A 674 15.84 -11.96 -49.62
N ASP A 675 16.05 -11.10 -50.61
CA ASP A 675 15.05 -10.18 -51.14
C ASP A 675 14.57 -10.72 -52.50
N GLU A 676 13.28 -11.05 -52.62
CA GLU A 676 12.70 -11.54 -53.88
C GLU A 676 12.76 -10.48 -54.99
N CYS A 677 13.04 -9.20 -54.66
CA CYS A 677 13.21 -8.11 -55.62
C CYS A 677 14.67 -7.88 -56.09
N GLU A 678 15.71 -8.43 -55.43
CA GLU A 678 17.12 -8.17 -55.84
C GLU A 678 17.52 -8.86 -57.17
N GLN A 679 16.66 -9.70 -57.78
CA GLN A 679 16.99 -10.45 -59.00
C GLN A 679 16.79 -9.71 -60.33
N GLN A 680 16.18 -8.52 -60.37
CA GLN A 680 15.87 -7.84 -61.66
C GLN A 680 16.90 -6.76 -62.10
N ASP A 681 17.69 -6.19 -61.19
CA ASP A 681 18.56 -5.03 -61.50
C ASP A 681 20.00 -5.40 -61.95
N TYR A 682 20.30 -6.67 -62.21
CA TYR A 682 21.65 -7.13 -62.57
C TYR A 682 21.95 -7.20 -64.08
N GLU A 683 20.99 -6.90 -64.97
CA GLU A 683 21.19 -6.87 -66.44
C GLU A 683 21.50 -5.48 -67.04
N THR A 684 22.15 -4.56 -66.31
CA THR A 684 22.98 -3.53 -66.99
C THR A 684 24.05 -2.88 -66.11
N VAL A 685 25.32 -3.16 -66.44
CA VAL A 685 26.37 -2.18 -66.82
C VAL A 685 27.71 -2.93 -66.82
N SER A 686 28.33 -3.03 -67.99
CA SER A 686 29.66 -3.61 -68.15
C SER A 686 30.75 -2.53 -68.12
N SER A 687 31.95 -2.93 -67.71
CA SER A 687 33.22 -2.17 -67.76
C SER A 687 33.43 -1.05 -66.70
N PRO A 688 34.55 -1.07 -65.95
CA PRO A 688 34.90 -0.02 -65.00
C PRO A 688 35.63 1.16 -65.67
N SER A 689 35.24 2.41 -65.37
CA SER A 689 36.01 3.60 -65.77
C SER A 689 35.74 4.83 -64.90
N LYS A 690 36.80 5.29 -64.22
CA LYS A 690 37.09 6.67 -63.77
C LYS A 690 35.89 7.59 -63.46
N ILE A 691 35.62 7.82 -62.17
CA ILE A 691 35.04 9.10 -61.69
C ILE A 691 36.01 9.70 -60.67
N LYS A 692 36.25 11.01 -60.78
CA LYS A 692 37.12 11.81 -59.90
C LYS A 692 36.31 12.44 -58.75
N GLU A 693 37.03 13.01 -57.79
CA GLU A 693 36.49 13.81 -56.69
C GLU A 693 35.52 14.89 -57.16
N GLN A 694 34.33 14.95 -56.54
CA GLN A 694 33.55 16.17 -56.44
C GLN A 694 32.82 16.18 -55.10
N LYS A 695 32.98 17.27 -54.32
CA LYS A 695 32.40 17.42 -52.98
C LYS A 695 31.05 18.13 -53.07
N ASP A 696 29.97 17.37 -53.11
CA ASP A 696 28.63 17.90 -52.87
C ASP A 696 27.96 17.17 -51.69
N LEU A 697 27.48 17.94 -50.72
CA LEU A 697 26.91 17.46 -49.46
C LEU A 697 25.43 17.08 -49.63
N THR A 698 25.17 16.02 -50.39
CA THR A 698 23.88 15.31 -50.29
C THR A 698 23.83 14.51 -48.98
N PRO A 699 22.65 14.31 -48.38
CA PRO A 699 22.51 13.46 -47.21
C PRO A 699 22.88 12.01 -47.58
N ILE A 700 23.91 11.45 -46.94
CA ILE A 700 24.26 10.03 -47.12
C ILE A 700 23.14 9.19 -46.51
N THR A 701 22.14 8.85 -47.32
CA THR A 701 21.17 7.80 -47.03
C THR A 701 21.91 6.47 -46.98
N LYS A 702 22.41 6.10 -45.80
CA LYS A 702 22.96 4.75 -45.56
C LYS A 702 21.96 3.74 -46.10
N LYS A 703 22.37 2.90 -47.07
CA LYS A 703 21.54 1.77 -47.54
C LYS A 703 21.21 0.91 -46.31
N VAL A 704 19.94 0.90 -45.92
CA VAL A 704 19.46 0.09 -44.80
C VAL A 704 19.06 -1.27 -45.37
N TYR A 705 20.02 -2.19 -45.47
CA TYR A 705 19.78 -3.53 -46.00
C TYR A 705 18.85 -4.31 -45.04
N PRO A 706 17.57 -4.57 -45.40
CA PRO A 706 16.57 -5.00 -44.42
C PRO A 706 16.77 -6.44 -43.94
N PHE A 707 17.51 -7.27 -44.69
CA PHE A 707 17.81 -8.66 -44.32
C PHE A 707 19.04 -8.82 -43.42
N TYR A 708 19.94 -7.84 -43.38
CA TYR A 708 21.15 -7.92 -42.56
C TYR A 708 20.83 -7.86 -41.07
N VAL A 709 21.27 -8.87 -40.33
CA VAL A 709 21.14 -9.01 -38.88
C VAL A 709 22.21 -8.15 -38.20
N ARG A 710 21.79 -7.23 -37.33
CA ARG A 710 22.70 -6.39 -36.51
C ARG A 710 22.69 -6.74 -35.03
N LYS A 711 21.71 -7.52 -34.58
CA LYS A 711 21.68 -8.15 -33.26
C LYS A 711 20.98 -9.50 -33.36
N LEU A 712 21.51 -10.49 -32.65
CA LEU A 712 20.92 -11.82 -32.52
C LEU A 712 20.75 -12.19 -31.04
N GLY A 713 20.03 -13.26 -30.75
CA GLY A 713 19.75 -13.71 -29.40
C GLY A 713 19.18 -15.11 -29.30
N ILE A 714 19.44 -15.77 -28.18
CA ILE A 714 18.81 -17.04 -27.78
C ILE A 714 17.95 -16.75 -26.54
N LYS A 715 16.68 -17.17 -26.61
CA LYS A 715 15.69 -17.16 -25.53
C LYS A 715 15.40 -18.59 -25.12
N ILE A 716 15.30 -18.85 -23.82
CA ILE A 716 14.80 -20.10 -23.26
C ILE A 716 13.64 -19.78 -22.30
N SER A 717 12.51 -20.46 -22.45
CA SER A 717 11.29 -20.21 -21.67
C SER A 717 10.51 -21.50 -21.37
N ASN A 718 9.39 -21.37 -20.66
CA ASN A 718 8.74 -22.49 -19.96
C ASN A 718 9.76 -23.17 -19.04
N LEU A 719 10.23 -22.39 -18.06
CA LEU A 719 11.21 -22.81 -17.07
C LEU A 719 10.53 -23.46 -15.87
N SER A 720 11.16 -24.48 -15.32
CA SER A 720 10.83 -25.13 -14.05
C SER A 720 12.09 -25.18 -13.20
N ARG A 721 11.98 -25.07 -11.87
CA ARG A 721 13.15 -25.34 -11.00
C ARG A 721 13.38 -26.84 -10.92
N ILE A 722 14.66 -27.22 -11.04
CA ILE A 722 15.10 -28.55 -10.65
C ILE A 722 15.01 -28.62 -9.13
N ASP A 723 13.95 -29.24 -8.64
CA ASP A 723 13.61 -29.31 -7.22
C ASP A 723 14.71 -30.06 -6.46
N SER A 724 15.60 -29.31 -5.81
CA SER A 724 16.62 -29.91 -4.94
C SER A 724 15.92 -30.52 -3.74
N LYS A 725 15.97 -31.85 -3.60
CA LYS A 725 15.64 -32.59 -2.36
C LYS A 725 16.69 -32.34 -1.25
N SER A 726 16.95 -31.06 -1.01
CA SER A 726 17.84 -30.49 -0.02
C SER A 726 17.54 -29.00 0.14
N LYS A 727 16.29 -28.67 0.52
CA LYS A 727 16.10 -27.61 1.52
C LYS A 727 16.78 -28.04 2.83
N LYS A 728 18.12 -28.04 2.85
CA LYS A 728 18.81 -27.46 3.99
C LYS A 728 18.24 -26.05 4.11
N ALA A 729 17.80 -25.66 5.30
CA ALA A 729 17.27 -24.33 5.52
C ALA A 729 18.27 -23.27 5.03
N GLN A 730 17.78 -22.07 4.73
CA GLN A 730 18.60 -20.89 4.99
C GLN A 730 18.99 -20.99 6.46
N ARG A 731 20.23 -21.38 6.74
CA ARG A 731 20.75 -21.50 8.09
C ARG A 731 20.56 -20.14 8.75
N SER A 732 19.72 -20.09 9.78
CA SER A 732 19.67 -18.89 10.61
C SER A 732 21.03 -18.73 11.28
N ILE A 733 21.44 -17.51 11.62
CA ILE A 733 22.81 -17.27 12.09
C ILE A 733 23.10 -17.92 13.46
N LEU A 734 22.07 -18.45 14.14
CA LEU A 734 22.16 -19.35 15.30
C LEU A 734 22.81 -20.71 15.00
N ASP A 735 22.97 -21.11 13.72
CA ASP A 735 23.76 -22.28 13.32
C ASP A 735 25.27 -21.95 13.14
N PHE A 736 25.69 -20.72 13.48
CA PHE A 736 27.03 -20.17 13.17
C PHE A 736 27.65 -19.31 14.29
N VAL A 737 27.06 -19.33 15.49
CA VAL A 737 27.59 -18.75 16.74
C VAL A 737 27.62 -19.85 17.80
#